data_AF-A0A1D2MXS0-F1
#
_entry.id   AF-A0A1D2MXS0-F1
#
_cell.length_a   1.000
_cell.length_b   1.000
_cell.length_c   1.000
_cell.angle_alpha   90.00
_cell.angle_beta   90.00
_cell.angle_gamma   90.00
#
_symmetry.space_group_name_H-M   'P 1'
#
loop_
_entity.id
_entity.type
_entity.pdbx_description
1 polymer ?
#
loop_
_entity_poly.entity_id
_entity_poly.type
_entity_poly.pdbx_seq_one_letter_code
_entity_poly.pdbx_strand_id
1 'polypeptide(L)'
;MIKHQDKEVDYYHMVANQAAGRFTDDWEAYKISKKNYDYKPQIAEALLQEQVRTDDNVIKDDTAAAGQGQGGADENIHEADDKEMEVYEQKGDPPPAVGANRQQGVAPLGEASEGDEKKGAAGATMMRDISCDINAGRQVIPCKAEGSQVFIPFSFLEKEFEVSGHLDEKKDAFMWVHSQAKIFRPKGRYNPTGVFTYFENYQVESRDRVKCISGKYGVPISTQWSSQGYFYPIQIAQFGLSHFSKFLVEGEPHRLMIEDAEDIRASWRPSVSLFAVSQDSNDLIVNNVVQMENPGNTTKAFTLRFEDIAGVNTNSNVKQLVLSWDMKISKCPSKCALKIIVTVLCDSKPYYLHYVNEDFLIDVKDNKHFYYGLGQEMESDWQHVIRDVHIDTQKGLSFKSTSKRSKSHIKIAKSKVVLESFTIHVSPGVTFLLDNVTVSNAEHMAQFYQAADWFVLNQDEMGGWPIPVKRKFSSDFPAVLEPGWNSAMSQGHALSLLSRAYYFSNSSAYKNALIRAVSQIFELSGLDKGVQTRFLDKYVWYEEYPTSPSSFVLNGFMYALLGLYDLKMIKVSGGASTKAEKLYEDGIQSLKMMLPLFDTGSGTMYDLRHFTVPGVTPNLARIDYHVTHINQLLTFATFEQDPIFKTTAERWIGYTQGIRAPHN
;
A
#
# COMPACT_ATOMS: atom_id res chain seq x y z
N MET A 1 -61.76 -0.63 19.94
CA MET A 1 -60.99 -1.39 18.93
C MET A 1 -59.52 -1.06 19.13
N ILE A 2 -58.88 -1.76 20.06
CA ILE A 2 -57.45 -1.69 20.37
C ILE A 2 -57.05 -3.13 20.67
N LYS A 3 -55.92 -3.57 20.08
CA LYS A 3 -55.13 -4.81 20.29
C LYS A 3 -54.94 -5.60 19.00
N HIS A 4 -53.82 -5.33 18.31
CA HIS A 4 -52.95 -6.33 17.68
C HIS A 4 -51.74 -5.63 17.02
N GLN A 5 -50.84 -5.10 17.84
CA GLN A 5 -49.49 -4.68 17.44
C GLN A 5 -48.61 -4.89 18.68
N ASP A 6 -48.04 -6.09 18.84
CA ASP A 6 -47.00 -6.39 19.85
C ASP A 6 -46.39 -7.80 19.68
N LYS A 7 -46.51 -8.44 18.50
CA LYS A 7 -45.97 -9.81 18.29
C LYS A 7 -45.00 -9.98 17.11
N GLU A 8 -44.74 -8.95 16.32
CA GLU A 8 -43.76 -9.04 15.22
C GLU A 8 -42.36 -8.53 15.60
N VAL A 9 -42.22 -7.71 16.65
CA VAL A 9 -40.91 -7.17 17.07
C VAL A 9 -40.07 -8.20 17.85
N ASP A 10 -40.70 -9.12 18.58
CA ASP A 10 -40.00 -10.16 19.34
C ASP A 10 -39.40 -11.28 18.48
N TYR A 11 -39.97 -11.57 17.30
CA TYR A 11 -39.44 -12.63 16.42
C TYR A 11 -38.14 -12.18 15.73
N TYR A 12 -38.04 -10.92 15.31
CA TYR A 12 -36.81 -10.36 14.73
C TYR A 12 -35.71 -10.18 15.77
N HIS A 13 -36.03 -9.83 17.03
CA HIS A 13 -35.06 -9.79 18.11
C HIS A 13 -34.58 -11.20 18.55
N MET A 14 -35.45 -12.21 18.52
CA MET A 14 -35.08 -13.58 18.90
C MET A 14 -34.22 -14.27 17.81
N VAL A 15 -34.51 -14.02 16.52
CA VAL A 15 -33.68 -14.52 15.40
C VAL A 15 -32.35 -13.76 15.32
N ALA A 16 -32.32 -12.46 15.61
CA ALA A 16 -31.08 -11.69 15.74
C ALA A 16 -30.22 -12.16 16.93
N ASN A 17 -30.82 -12.50 18.07
CA ASN A 17 -30.10 -13.04 19.22
C ASN A 17 -29.63 -14.50 19.04
N GLN A 18 -30.38 -15.33 18.28
CA GLN A 18 -29.93 -16.68 17.90
C GLN A 18 -28.84 -16.67 16.82
N ALA A 19 -28.82 -15.67 15.93
CA ALA A 19 -27.72 -15.44 15.00
C ALA A 19 -26.48 -14.87 15.71
N ALA A 20 -26.67 -13.97 16.70
CA ALA A 20 -25.60 -13.46 17.56
C ALA A 20 -24.96 -14.55 18.43
N GLY A 21 -25.75 -15.51 18.95
CA GLY A 21 -25.24 -16.64 19.74
C GLY A 21 -24.41 -17.66 18.95
N ARG A 22 -24.67 -17.85 17.65
CA ARG A 22 -23.78 -18.65 16.78
C ARG A 22 -22.55 -17.85 16.32
N PHE A 23 -22.68 -16.53 16.24
CA PHE A 23 -21.57 -15.61 15.97
C PHE A 23 -20.56 -15.60 17.13
N THR A 24 -21.01 -15.68 18.38
CA THR A 24 -20.09 -15.74 19.54
C THR A 24 -19.31 -17.03 19.57
N ASP A 25 -19.90 -18.17 19.22
CA ASP A 25 -19.19 -19.46 19.31
C ASP A 25 -18.10 -19.60 18.23
N ASP A 26 -18.37 -19.19 16.99
CA ASP A 26 -17.38 -19.15 15.89
C ASP A 26 -16.36 -18.01 16.08
N TRP A 27 -16.77 -16.89 16.68
CA TRP A 27 -15.87 -15.76 17.00
C TRP A 27 -14.94 -16.05 18.18
N GLU A 28 -15.42 -16.74 19.21
CA GLU A 28 -14.57 -17.19 20.32
C GLU A 28 -13.61 -18.29 19.85
N ALA A 29 -14.01 -19.20 18.96
CA ALA A 29 -13.09 -20.12 18.29
C ALA A 29 -12.05 -19.38 17.42
N TYR A 30 -12.43 -18.27 16.79
CA TYR A 30 -11.54 -17.38 16.04
C TYR A 30 -10.55 -16.61 16.94
N LYS A 31 -10.99 -16.13 18.11
CA LYS A 31 -10.11 -15.55 19.12
C LYS A 31 -9.15 -16.59 19.72
N ILE A 32 -9.60 -17.84 19.87
CA ILE A 32 -8.77 -18.96 20.31
C ILE A 32 -7.69 -19.27 19.25
N SER A 33 -8.00 -19.18 17.94
CA SER A 33 -6.98 -19.35 16.89
C SER A 33 -5.98 -18.19 16.82
N LYS A 34 -6.37 -16.96 17.19
CA LYS A 34 -5.43 -15.84 17.38
C LYS A 34 -4.35 -16.09 18.43
N LYS A 35 -4.57 -17.00 19.38
CA LYS A 35 -3.55 -17.35 20.40
C LYS A 35 -2.36 -18.12 19.81
N ASN A 36 -2.54 -18.74 18.65
CA ASN A 36 -1.48 -19.46 17.96
C ASN A 36 -1.34 -18.89 16.54
N TYR A 37 -0.50 -17.86 16.36
CA TYR A 37 -0.09 -17.34 15.04
C TYR A 37 0.71 -18.35 14.19
N ASP A 38 0.57 -19.65 14.45
CA ASP A 38 1.24 -20.72 13.72
C ASP A 38 0.38 -21.20 12.55
N TYR A 39 0.15 -20.30 11.57
CA TYR A 39 -0.49 -20.64 10.29
C TYR A 39 0.42 -21.52 9.38
N LYS A 40 1.61 -21.89 9.87
CA LYS A 40 2.65 -22.60 9.10
C LYS A 40 2.19 -23.92 8.50
N PRO A 41 1.48 -24.83 9.22
CA PRO A 41 1.13 -26.13 8.64
C PRO A 41 0.14 -25.99 7.49
N GLN A 42 -0.86 -25.13 7.64
CA GLN A 42 -1.96 -24.97 6.69
C GLN A 42 -1.49 -24.30 5.38
N ILE A 43 -0.59 -23.33 5.48
CA ILE A 43 -0.05 -22.62 4.31
C ILE A 43 0.98 -23.49 3.57
N ALA A 44 1.90 -24.14 4.28
CA ALA A 44 2.87 -25.03 3.65
C ALA A 44 2.16 -26.19 2.92
N GLU A 45 1.13 -26.76 3.54
CA GLU A 45 0.30 -27.79 2.91
C GLU A 45 -0.47 -27.24 1.71
N ALA A 46 -1.08 -26.06 1.80
CA ALA A 46 -1.80 -25.44 0.68
C ALA A 46 -0.87 -25.10 -0.51
N LEU A 47 0.32 -24.54 -0.25
CA LEU A 47 1.31 -24.23 -1.28
C LEU A 47 1.86 -25.51 -1.93
N LEU A 48 2.10 -26.57 -1.15
CA LEU A 48 2.49 -27.89 -1.68
C LEU A 48 1.37 -28.50 -2.54
N GLN A 49 0.12 -28.46 -2.10
CA GLN A 49 -1.02 -28.95 -2.88
C GLN A 49 -1.20 -28.15 -4.18
N GLU A 50 -0.91 -26.86 -4.18
CA GLU A 50 -0.97 -26.03 -5.37
C GLU A 50 0.17 -26.34 -6.35
N GLN A 51 1.40 -26.56 -5.85
CA GLN A 51 2.53 -26.97 -6.67
C GLN A 51 2.27 -28.32 -7.37
N VAL A 52 1.68 -29.28 -6.64
CA VAL A 52 1.24 -30.57 -7.22
C VAL A 52 0.14 -30.36 -8.26
N ARG A 53 -0.80 -29.42 -8.04
CA ARG A 53 -1.89 -29.13 -8.98
C ARG A 53 -1.42 -28.40 -10.23
N THR A 54 -0.40 -27.55 -10.13
CA THR A 54 0.24 -26.92 -11.30
C THR A 54 0.99 -27.95 -12.13
N ASP A 55 1.70 -28.89 -11.50
CA ASP A 55 2.42 -29.96 -12.19
C ASP A 55 1.45 -30.92 -12.90
N ASP A 56 0.32 -31.27 -12.28
CA ASP A 56 -0.73 -32.10 -12.89
C ASP A 56 -1.44 -31.42 -14.07
N ASN A 57 -1.53 -30.09 -14.08
CA ASN A 57 -2.11 -29.33 -15.21
C ASN A 57 -1.11 -29.17 -16.36
N VAL A 58 0.19 -29.03 -16.06
CA VAL A 58 1.25 -29.04 -17.09
C VAL A 58 1.34 -30.41 -17.77
N ILE A 59 1.24 -31.51 -17.02
CA ILE A 59 1.23 -32.88 -17.57
C ILE A 59 -0.02 -33.15 -18.44
N LYS A 60 -1.15 -32.47 -18.18
CA LYS A 60 -2.37 -32.60 -18.98
C LYS A 60 -2.40 -31.74 -20.23
N ASP A 61 -1.71 -30.59 -20.24
CA ASP A 61 -1.58 -29.77 -21.44
C ASP A 61 -0.51 -30.31 -22.41
N ASP A 62 0.55 -30.97 -21.90
CA ASP A 62 1.62 -31.55 -22.74
C ASP A 62 1.23 -32.85 -23.47
N THR A 63 0.10 -33.47 -23.12
CA THR A 63 -0.43 -34.64 -23.86
C THR A 63 -1.30 -34.28 -25.07
N ALA A 64 -1.51 -32.98 -25.35
CA ALA A 64 -2.30 -32.52 -26.50
C ALA A 64 -1.48 -31.90 -27.65
N ALA A 65 -0.14 -31.80 -27.55
CA ALA A 65 0.68 -31.13 -28.56
C ALA A 65 2.01 -31.84 -28.84
N ALA A 66 1.99 -33.11 -29.24
CA ALA A 66 3.16 -33.80 -29.78
C ALA A 66 3.07 -33.90 -31.31
N GLY A 67 3.63 -32.89 -32.01
CA GLY A 67 3.74 -32.83 -33.46
C GLY A 67 4.95 -32.00 -33.91
N GLN A 68 6.12 -32.65 -33.92
CA GLN A 68 7.34 -32.38 -34.72
C GLN A 68 7.97 -30.97 -34.73
N GLY A 69 9.23 -30.88 -34.27
CA GLY A 69 10.17 -29.82 -34.64
C GLY A 69 11.46 -29.83 -33.80
N GLN A 70 12.55 -30.35 -34.35
CA GLN A 70 13.91 -30.38 -33.77
C GLN A 70 14.72 -29.08 -34.06
N GLY A 71 15.63 -28.74 -33.14
CA GLY A 71 16.75 -27.79 -33.25
C GLY A 71 16.79 -26.84 -32.04
N GLY A 72 17.65 -26.96 -31.01
CA GLY A 72 19.13 -26.88 -30.99
C GLY A 72 19.60 -25.44 -31.24
N ALA A 73 20.44 -24.75 -30.45
CA ALA A 73 21.12 -24.96 -29.17
C ALA A 73 21.65 -23.56 -28.69
N ASP A 74 22.13 -23.53 -27.44
CA ASP A 74 23.17 -22.67 -26.86
C ASP A 74 22.84 -21.30 -26.21
N GLU A 75 22.84 -21.41 -24.87
CA GLU A 75 23.40 -20.57 -23.81
C GLU A 75 24.27 -19.35 -24.19
N ASN A 76 24.00 -18.23 -23.52
CA ASN A 76 25.01 -17.45 -22.81
C ASN A 76 24.34 -16.52 -21.78
N ILE A 77 24.51 -16.88 -20.51
CA ILE A 77 24.08 -16.13 -19.33
C ILE A 77 25.24 -15.23 -18.91
N HIS A 78 25.03 -13.92 -18.92
CA HIS A 78 25.86 -12.98 -18.18
C HIS A 78 25.05 -12.41 -17.02
N GLU A 79 25.40 -12.87 -15.81
CA GLU A 79 25.09 -12.24 -14.54
C GLU A 79 25.66 -10.81 -14.49
N ALA A 80 24.85 -9.86 -14.05
CA ALA A 80 25.32 -8.54 -13.63
C ALA A 80 24.43 -8.01 -12.49
N ASP A 81 24.93 -8.21 -11.28
CA ASP A 81 24.79 -7.44 -10.04
C ASP A 81 23.66 -6.41 -9.93
N ASP A 82 22.70 -6.75 -9.07
CA ASP A 82 21.76 -5.84 -8.43
C ASP A 82 22.49 -4.83 -7.53
N LYS A 83 22.37 -3.54 -7.85
CA LYS A 83 22.59 -2.45 -6.91
C LYS A 83 21.35 -1.57 -6.80
N GLU A 84 20.80 -1.58 -5.58
CA GLU A 84 19.82 -0.63 -5.08
C GLU A 84 20.24 0.82 -5.37
N MET A 85 19.34 1.63 -5.93
CA MET A 85 19.39 3.08 -5.80
C MET A 85 17.99 3.66 -5.64
N GLU A 86 17.72 4.14 -4.43
CA GLU A 86 16.68 5.12 -4.14
C GLU A 86 17.05 6.46 -4.79
N VAL A 87 16.13 7.12 -5.49
CA VAL A 87 16.35 8.48 -6.02
C VAL A 87 15.20 9.40 -5.61
N TYR A 88 15.56 10.49 -4.93
CA TYR A 88 14.71 11.61 -4.54
C TYR A 88 14.79 12.77 -5.53
N GLU A 89 13.67 13.48 -5.65
CA GLU A 89 13.59 14.83 -6.20
C GLU A 89 14.40 15.83 -5.35
N GLN A 90 15.31 16.59 -5.98
CA GLN A 90 15.83 17.85 -5.46
C GLN A 90 15.54 18.97 -6.46
N LYS A 91 14.63 19.89 -6.10
CA LYS A 91 14.56 21.22 -6.72
C LYS A 91 15.31 22.21 -5.83
N GLY A 92 16.48 22.65 -6.28
CA GLY A 92 17.20 23.79 -5.69
C GLY A 92 16.82 25.07 -6.43
N ASP A 93 16.42 26.11 -5.68
CA ASP A 93 16.28 27.48 -6.20
C ASP A 93 17.56 28.29 -5.89
N PRO A 94 17.91 29.29 -6.71
CA PRO A 94 19.20 29.98 -6.68
C PRO A 94 19.29 31.12 -5.63
N PRO A 95 20.50 31.59 -5.28
CA PRO A 95 20.71 32.68 -4.32
C PRO A 95 20.45 34.08 -4.95
N PRO A 96 20.26 35.14 -4.13
CA PRO A 96 19.83 36.45 -4.60
C PRO A 96 20.94 37.23 -5.31
N ALA A 97 20.54 37.97 -6.34
CA ALA A 97 21.40 38.81 -7.16
C ALA A 97 21.99 39.99 -6.39
N VAL A 98 23.31 40.15 -6.46
CA VAL A 98 24.04 41.36 -6.09
C VAL A 98 24.42 42.09 -7.38
N GLY A 99 24.01 43.36 -7.49
CA GLY A 99 24.24 44.20 -8.66
C GLY A 99 25.67 44.70 -8.80
N ALA A 100 26.08 44.96 -10.05
CA ALA A 100 27.21 45.84 -10.35
C ALA A 100 27.05 46.50 -11.72
N ASN A 101 26.78 47.80 -11.66
CA ASN A 101 27.21 48.91 -12.51
C ASN A 101 27.45 48.75 -14.02
N ARG A 102 26.66 49.58 -14.74
CA ARG A 102 26.97 50.23 -16.01
C ARG A 102 28.38 50.83 -16.05
N GLN A 103 29.07 50.65 -17.18
CA GLN A 103 29.90 51.69 -17.79
C GLN A 103 29.71 51.70 -19.31
N GLN A 104 29.57 52.93 -19.82
CA GLN A 104 29.40 53.32 -21.21
C GLN A 104 30.75 53.36 -21.95
N GLY A 105 30.73 53.18 -23.27
CA GLY A 105 31.83 53.46 -24.19
C GLY A 105 31.40 53.05 -25.60
N VAL A 106 30.67 53.91 -26.33
CA VAL A 106 31.17 54.78 -27.41
C VAL A 106 31.75 54.00 -28.60
N ALA A 107 31.02 54.06 -29.72
CA ALA A 107 31.43 53.63 -31.05
C ALA A 107 32.57 54.50 -31.61
N PRO A 108 33.25 54.04 -32.67
CA PRO A 108 33.13 54.81 -33.91
C PRO A 108 32.93 53.98 -35.19
N LEU A 109 32.30 54.67 -36.14
CA LEU A 109 32.07 54.34 -37.54
C LEU A 109 33.38 54.14 -38.32
N GLY A 110 33.33 53.32 -39.38
CA GLY A 110 34.41 53.24 -40.37
C GLY A 110 34.10 52.27 -41.52
N GLU A 111 33.48 52.82 -42.56
CA GLU A 111 33.66 52.58 -44.00
C GLU A 111 33.67 51.18 -44.65
N ALA A 112 33.09 51.17 -45.86
CA ALA A 112 32.89 50.05 -46.74
C ALA A 112 34.15 49.70 -47.57
N SER A 113 34.27 48.43 -47.94
CA SER A 113 34.93 48.02 -49.19
C SER A 113 34.36 46.69 -49.68
N GLU A 114 33.91 46.69 -50.94
CA GLU A 114 33.52 45.53 -51.74
C GLU A 114 34.73 44.64 -52.08
N GLY A 115 34.43 43.37 -52.38
CA GLY A 115 35.25 42.50 -53.24
C GLY A 115 36.06 41.42 -52.53
N ASP A 116 35.53 40.18 -52.50
CA ASP A 116 36.14 39.06 -53.23
C ASP A 116 35.52 37.72 -52.82
N GLU A 117 34.91 37.03 -53.79
CA GLU A 117 34.64 35.61 -53.71
C GLU A 117 35.96 34.83 -53.61
N LYS A 118 36.18 34.15 -52.48
CA LYS A 118 37.05 32.97 -52.42
C LYS A 118 36.33 31.81 -51.75
N LYS A 119 35.96 30.83 -52.58
CA LYS A 119 35.72 29.45 -52.15
C LYS A 119 36.99 28.91 -51.49
N GLY A 120 36.84 28.38 -50.27
CA GLY A 120 37.81 27.45 -49.69
C GLY A 120 38.13 27.67 -48.21
N ALA A 121 37.24 27.23 -47.33
CA ALA A 121 37.58 26.55 -46.08
C ALA A 121 36.25 26.05 -45.48
N ALA A 122 36.15 24.76 -45.17
CA ALA A 122 35.11 24.28 -44.27
C ALA A 122 35.41 24.86 -42.88
N GLY A 123 34.99 26.12 -42.68
CA GLY A 123 35.10 26.81 -41.41
C GLY A 123 34.19 26.10 -40.43
N ALA A 124 34.74 25.65 -39.30
CA ALA A 124 33.94 25.28 -38.14
C ALA A 124 32.99 26.45 -37.85
N THR A 125 31.70 26.24 -38.09
CA THR A 125 30.71 27.30 -37.95
C THR A 125 30.70 27.70 -36.48
N MET A 126 31.05 28.95 -36.16
CA MET A 126 31.13 29.37 -34.76
C MET A 126 29.72 29.36 -34.16
N MET A 127 29.57 28.76 -32.97
CA MET A 127 28.31 28.78 -32.23
C MET A 127 27.98 30.22 -31.80
N ARG A 128 26.80 30.70 -32.17
CA ARG A 128 26.32 32.07 -31.90
C ARG A 128 25.12 32.04 -30.98
N ASP A 129 25.06 32.99 -30.05
CA ASP A 129 23.87 33.21 -29.23
C ASP A 129 22.79 33.91 -30.07
N ILE A 130 21.56 33.40 -29.98
CA ILE A 130 20.38 33.93 -30.67
C ILE A 130 19.19 33.97 -29.70
N SER A 131 18.13 34.68 -30.07
CA SER A 131 16.85 34.63 -29.36
C SER A 131 15.87 33.72 -30.10
N CYS A 132 15.23 32.80 -29.38
CA CYS A 132 14.11 32.01 -29.91
C CYS A 132 12.78 32.65 -29.48
N ASP A 133 11.95 32.99 -30.45
CA ASP A 133 10.57 33.40 -30.22
C ASP A 133 9.65 32.15 -30.20
N ILE A 134 9.05 31.89 -29.03
CA ILE A 134 8.19 30.75 -28.79
C ILE A 134 6.72 31.19 -28.86
N ASN A 135 5.95 30.53 -29.73
CA ASN A 135 4.51 30.73 -29.89
C ASN A 135 4.13 32.20 -30.20
N ALA A 136 4.83 32.82 -31.16
CA ALA A 136 4.56 34.16 -31.68
C ALA A 136 4.54 35.27 -30.61
N GLY A 137 5.62 35.36 -29.84
CA GLY A 137 5.88 36.41 -28.86
C GLY A 137 5.42 36.08 -27.46
N ARG A 138 4.81 34.91 -27.23
CA ARG A 138 4.36 34.49 -25.89
C ARG A 138 5.54 34.39 -24.92
N GLN A 139 6.67 33.91 -25.40
CA GLN A 139 7.90 33.82 -24.62
C GLN A 139 9.11 33.93 -25.53
N VAL A 140 10.12 34.70 -25.11
CA VAL A 140 11.43 34.76 -25.80
C VAL A 140 12.49 34.18 -24.88
N ILE A 141 13.27 33.22 -25.38
CA ILE A 141 14.31 32.53 -24.61
C ILE A 141 15.69 32.62 -25.29
N PRO A 142 16.80 32.58 -24.52
CA PRO A 142 18.13 32.47 -25.09
C PRO A 142 18.33 31.08 -25.72
N CYS A 143 18.87 31.06 -26.93
CA CYS A 143 19.16 29.86 -27.71
C CYS A 143 20.56 29.97 -28.31
N LYS A 144 21.05 28.87 -28.90
CA LYS A 144 22.29 28.87 -29.67
C LYS A 144 22.05 28.44 -31.11
N ALA A 145 22.88 28.90 -32.04
CA ALA A 145 22.85 28.48 -33.42
C ALA A 145 24.26 28.14 -33.93
N GLU A 146 24.38 27.05 -34.66
CA GLU A 146 25.59 26.64 -35.36
C GLU A 146 25.23 26.33 -36.81
N GLY A 147 25.62 27.20 -37.74
CA GLY A 147 25.13 27.14 -39.12
C GLY A 147 23.60 27.25 -39.19
N SER A 148 22.94 26.22 -39.72
CA SER A 148 21.48 26.11 -39.82
C SER A 148 20.82 25.40 -38.63
N GLN A 149 21.61 24.83 -37.71
CA GLN A 149 21.09 24.15 -36.53
C GLN A 149 20.80 25.15 -35.42
N VAL A 150 19.67 24.97 -34.74
CA VAL A 150 19.27 25.75 -33.57
C VAL A 150 19.19 24.82 -32.37
N PHE A 151 19.82 25.23 -31.28
CA PHE A 151 19.86 24.51 -30.02
C PHE A 151 19.02 25.26 -28.99
N ILE A 152 18.02 24.58 -28.46
CA ILE A 152 17.09 25.08 -27.46
C ILE A 152 17.53 24.56 -26.08
N PRO A 153 17.57 25.41 -25.04
CA PRO A 153 17.98 24.97 -23.71
C PRO A 153 17.04 23.89 -23.16
N PHE A 154 17.60 22.80 -22.63
CA PHE A 154 16.79 21.71 -22.07
C PHE A 154 15.90 22.17 -20.91
N SER A 155 16.31 23.17 -20.12
CA SER A 155 15.46 23.73 -19.05
C SER A 155 14.14 24.31 -19.56
N PHE A 156 14.09 24.78 -20.82
CA PHE A 156 12.84 25.14 -21.47
C PHE A 156 12.06 23.89 -21.89
N LEU A 157 12.72 22.93 -22.56
CA LEU A 157 12.09 21.69 -23.04
C LEU A 157 11.49 20.85 -21.90
N GLU A 158 12.20 20.74 -20.77
CA GLU A 158 11.78 20.05 -19.55
C GLU A 158 10.44 20.58 -19.05
N LYS A 159 10.29 21.90 -19.01
CA LYS A 159 9.08 22.56 -18.54
C LYS A 159 7.95 22.53 -19.57
N GLU A 160 8.27 22.77 -20.85
CA GLU A 160 7.27 22.91 -21.90
C GLU A 160 6.66 21.57 -22.31
N PHE A 161 7.47 20.51 -22.35
CA PHE A 161 7.05 19.16 -22.73
C PHE A 161 6.88 18.20 -21.55
N GLU A 162 7.04 18.70 -20.32
CA GLU A 162 6.94 17.93 -19.07
C GLU A 162 7.79 16.64 -19.07
N VAL A 163 8.97 16.71 -19.68
CA VAL A 163 9.98 15.63 -19.72
C VAL A 163 11.00 15.80 -18.60
N SER A 164 11.93 14.84 -18.43
CA SER A 164 13.00 14.94 -17.44
C SER A 164 14.35 14.58 -18.03
N GLY A 165 15.42 15.12 -17.46
CA GLY A 165 16.76 14.70 -17.83
C GLY A 165 17.83 15.24 -16.90
N HIS A 166 19.00 14.60 -16.92
CA HIS A 166 20.14 14.99 -16.10
C HIS A 166 21.45 14.66 -16.79
N LEU A 167 22.52 15.36 -16.42
CA LEU A 167 23.87 15.02 -16.83
C LEU A 167 24.40 13.90 -15.94
N ASP A 168 24.85 12.82 -16.56
CA ASP A 168 25.62 11.76 -15.90
C ASP A 168 27.10 12.07 -16.08
N GLU A 169 27.72 12.69 -15.06
CA GLU A 169 29.14 13.08 -15.09
C GLU A 169 30.09 11.89 -15.27
N LYS A 170 29.67 10.67 -14.89
CA LYS A 170 30.50 9.47 -15.05
C LYS A 170 30.51 8.98 -16.50
N LYS A 171 29.39 9.17 -17.21
CA LYS A 171 29.23 8.75 -18.61
C LYS A 171 29.50 9.86 -19.60
N ASP A 172 29.73 11.08 -19.12
CA ASP A 172 29.84 12.30 -19.93
C ASP A 172 28.66 12.42 -20.93
N ALA A 173 27.45 12.17 -20.44
CA ALA A 173 26.26 12.04 -21.27
C ALA A 173 25.04 12.73 -20.64
N PHE A 174 24.17 13.30 -21.48
CA PHE A 174 22.86 13.79 -21.06
C PHE A 174 21.82 12.67 -21.16
N MET A 175 21.22 12.30 -20.04
CA MET A 175 20.20 11.27 -19.96
C MET A 175 18.82 11.91 -20.12
N TRP A 176 18.18 11.72 -21.27
CA TRP A 176 16.79 12.15 -21.53
C TRP A 176 15.81 11.03 -21.18
N VAL A 177 14.75 11.37 -20.44
CA VAL A 177 13.69 10.43 -20.08
C VAL A 177 12.33 11.09 -20.30
N HIS A 178 11.48 10.49 -21.15
CA HIS A 178 10.12 11.00 -21.39
C HIS A 178 9.26 10.85 -20.13
N SER A 179 9.41 9.75 -19.40
CA SER A 179 8.77 9.56 -18.10
C SER A 179 9.54 8.57 -17.21
N GLN A 180 9.51 8.75 -15.90
CA GLN A 180 10.13 7.84 -14.92
C GLN A 180 9.27 6.59 -14.64
N ALA A 181 8.54 6.11 -15.65
CA ALA A 181 7.59 5.01 -15.52
C ALA A 181 8.28 3.69 -15.18
N LYS A 182 7.92 3.09 -14.04
CA LYS A 182 8.31 1.72 -13.67
C LYS A 182 7.15 0.76 -13.94
N ILE A 183 7.18 0.11 -15.10
CA ILE A 183 6.17 -0.86 -15.53
C ILE A 183 6.56 -2.26 -15.04
N PHE A 184 5.60 -2.98 -14.45
CA PHE A 184 5.82 -4.33 -13.95
C PHE A 184 5.17 -5.33 -14.90
N ARG A 185 6.00 -6.04 -15.68
CA ARG A 185 5.52 -7.11 -16.57
C ARG A 185 5.29 -8.39 -15.75
N PRO A 186 4.08 -8.98 -15.79
CA PRO A 186 3.81 -10.25 -15.11
C PRO A 186 4.75 -11.35 -15.61
N LYS A 187 5.29 -12.15 -14.68
CA LYS A 187 6.16 -13.31 -15.00
C LYS A 187 5.39 -14.53 -15.51
N GLY A 188 4.07 -14.55 -15.32
CA GLY A 188 3.21 -15.66 -15.69
C GLY A 188 1.74 -15.29 -15.57
N ARG A 189 0.86 -16.30 -15.66
CA ARG A 189 -0.58 -16.14 -15.47
C ARG A 189 -0.89 -15.66 -14.05
N TYR A 190 -1.73 -14.63 -13.93
CA TYR A 190 -2.18 -14.14 -12.63
C TYR A 190 -2.93 -15.26 -11.87
N ASN A 191 -2.54 -15.47 -10.62
CA ASN A 191 -3.12 -16.48 -9.74
C ASN A 191 -3.80 -15.81 -8.53
N PRO A 192 -5.11 -16.03 -8.31
CA PRO A 192 -5.85 -15.54 -7.15
C PRO A 192 -5.30 -15.92 -5.77
N THR A 193 -4.52 -16.99 -5.66
CA THR A 193 -3.85 -17.41 -4.42
C THR A 193 -2.41 -16.90 -4.33
N GLY A 194 -1.85 -16.42 -5.44
CA GLY A 194 -0.49 -15.91 -5.53
C GLY A 194 -0.37 -14.41 -5.27
N VAL A 195 0.78 -13.86 -5.66
CA VAL A 195 1.11 -12.42 -5.58
C VAL A 195 -0.01 -11.57 -6.18
N PHE A 196 -0.40 -10.53 -5.46
CA PHE A 196 -1.44 -9.62 -5.94
C PHE A 196 -0.84 -8.58 -6.90
N THR A 197 -0.86 -8.89 -8.20
CA THR A 197 -0.34 -8.04 -9.27
C THR A 197 1.16 -7.79 -9.13
N TYR A 198 1.55 -6.58 -8.71
CA TYR A 198 2.92 -6.12 -8.49
C TYR A 198 3.10 -5.54 -7.06
N PHE A 199 2.22 -5.92 -6.13
CA PHE A 199 2.15 -5.36 -4.78
C PHE A 199 3.28 -5.83 -3.85
N GLU A 200 4.09 -6.81 -4.24
CA GLU A 200 5.37 -7.13 -3.60
C GLU A 200 6.29 -5.90 -3.58
N ASN A 201 6.14 -5.01 -4.55
CA ASN A 201 6.92 -3.77 -4.65
C ASN A 201 6.32 -2.61 -3.82
N TYR A 202 5.16 -2.79 -3.18
CA TYR A 202 4.48 -1.72 -2.44
C TYR A 202 4.94 -1.64 -0.99
N GLN A 203 5.33 -0.43 -0.56
CA GLN A 203 5.50 -0.10 0.85
C GLN A 203 4.35 0.84 1.24
N VAL A 204 3.24 0.28 1.73
CA VAL A 204 2.01 1.06 1.93
C VAL A 204 2.16 1.96 3.15
N GLU A 205 2.69 1.39 4.22
CA GLU A 205 2.99 1.97 5.51
C GLU A 205 3.93 3.18 5.42
N SER A 206 4.86 3.20 4.46
CA SER A 206 5.80 4.32 4.29
C SER A 206 5.19 5.57 3.65
N ARG A 207 4.03 5.44 2.96
CA ARG A 207 3.38 6.55 2.25
C ARG A 207 3.04 7.71 3.18
N ASP A 208 3.20 8.94 2.70
CA ASP A 208 2.92 10.17 3.48
C ASP A 208 1.49 10.30 3.98
N ARG A 209 0.55 9.70 3.24
CA ARG A 209 -0.89 9.67 3.60
C ARG A 209 -1.23 8.62 4.67
N VAL A 210 -0.28 7.76 5.07
CA VAL A 210 -0.42 6.92 6.26
C VAL A 210 0.05 7.71 7.46
N LYS A 211 -0.87 8.02 8.38
CA LYS A 211 -0.60 8.72 9.64
C LYS A 211 0.33 7.91 10.54
N CYS A 212 -0.06 6.65 10.76
CA CYS A 212 0.60 5.67 11.61
C CYS A 212 -0.02 4.28 11.32
N ILE A 213 0.58 3.23 11.87
CA ILE A 213 -0.07 1.93 12.02
C ILE A 213 -0.81 1.95 13.36
N SER A 214 -2.12 1.70 13.35
CA SER A 214 -2.96 1.66 14.54
C SER A 214 -2.36 0.71 15.57
N GLY A 215 -2.25 1.15 16.83
CA GLY A 215 -1.82 0.28 17.93
C GLY A 215 -2.85 -0.82 18.20
N LYS A 216 -4.15 -0.45 18.23
CA LYS A 216 -5.27 -1.36 18.50
C LYS A 216 -5.44 -2.47 17.46
N TYR A 217 -5.34 -2.14 16.17
CA TYR A 217 -5.67 -3.09 15.09
C TYR A 217 -4.47 -3.56 14.25
N GLY A 218 -3.30 -2.93 14.37
CA GLY A 218 -2.13 -3.28 13.54
C GLY A 218 -2.25 -2.88 12.06
N VAL A 219 -3.22 -2.04 11.69
CA VAL A 219 -3.48 -1.63 10.30
C VAL A 219 -3.28 -0.11 10.09
N PRO A 220 -2.99 0.36 8.86
CA PRO A 220 -2.72 1.77 8.61
C PRO A 220 -3.93 2.70 8.83
N ILE A 221 -3.64 3.88 9.36
CA ILE A 221 -4.57 5.02 9.43
C ILE A 221 -4.27 5.99 8.29
N SER A 222 -5.28 6.38 7.51
CA SER A 222 -5.16 7.34 6.43
C SER A 222 -5.39 8.77 6.88
N THR A 223 -4.66 9.72 6.29
CA THR A 223 -4.98 11.16 6.34
C THR A 223 -5.36 11.74 4.98
N GLN A 224 -5.73 10.89 4.01
CA GLN A 224 -5.85 11.31 2.60
C GLN A 224 -6.89 12.42 2.39
N TRP A 225 -8.02 12.39 3.12
CA TRP A 225 -9.05 13.44 3.05
C TRP A 225 -9.41 14.08 4.41
N SER A 226 -8.80 13.62 5.50
CA SER A 226 -9.00 14.19 6.84
C SER A 226 -7.71 14.10 7.65
N SER A 227 -7.26 15.22 8.22
CA SER A 227 -6.05 15.28 9.06
C SER A 227 -6.21 14.57 10.40
N GLN A 228 -7.46 14.39 10.87
CA GLN A 228 -7.75 13.65 12.11
C GLN A 228 -7.27 12.20 12.04
N GLY A 229 -7.27 11.61 10.84
CA GLY A 229 -6.95 10.20 10.65
C GLY A 229 -8.23 9.36 10.63
N TYR A 230 -8.30 8.39 9.73
CA TYR A 230 -9.42 7.45 9.64
C TYR A 230 -8.96 6.12 9.04
N PHE A 231 -9.65 5.04 9.39
CA PHE A 231 -9.47 3.77 8.70
C PHE A 231 -9.98 3.88 7.28
N TYR A 232 -9.10 3.66 6.31
CA TYR A 232 -9.46 3.70 4.90
C TYR A 232 -9.32 2.30 4.31
N PRO A 233 -10.43 1.62 4.01
CA PRO A 233 -10.42 0.22 3.57
C PRO A 233 -9.44 -0.07 2.43
N ILE A 234 -9.40 0.77 1.39
CA ILE A 234 -8.47 0.60 0.26
C ILE A 234 -7.02 0.53 0.74
N GLN A 235 -6.63 1.42 1.66
CA GLN A 235 -5.27 1.44 2.18
C GLN A 235 -4.96 0.22 3.06
N ILE A 236 -5.93 -0.23 3.86
CA ILE A 236 -5.79 -1.41 4.73
C ILE A 236 -5.66 -2.69 3.89
N ALA A 237 -6.49 -2.85 2.85
CA ALA A 237 -6.37 -4.00 1.97
C ALA A 237 -5.08 -3.98 1.14
N GLN A 238 -4.65 -2.81 0.65
CA GLN A 238 -3.36 -2.69 -0.03
C GLN A 238 -2.20 -3.05 0.90
N PHE A 239 -2.27 -2.67 2.17
CA PHE A 239 -1.29 -3.07 3.18
C PHE A 239 -1.25 -4.59 3.30
N GLY A 240 -2.38 -5.24 3.60
CA GLY A 240 -2.43 -6.70 3.71
C GLY A 240 -1.96 -7.43 2.44
N LEU A 241 -2.47 -7.05 1.26
CA LEU A 241 -2.11 -7.64 -0.03
C LEU A 241 -0.62 -7.46 -0.37
N SER A 242 -0.02 -6.32 0.00
CA SER A 242 1.42 -6.10 -0.19
C SER A 242 2.27 -6.98 0.72
N HIS A 243 1.88 -7.13 1.99
CA HIS A 243 2.58 -8.02 2.92
C HIS A 243 2.46 -9.48 2.48
N PHE A 244 1.27 -9.94 2.09
CA PHE A 244 1.09 -11.27 1.52
C PHE A 244 1.96 -11.50 0.28
N SER A 245 2.00 -10.52 -0.63
CA SER A 245 2.81 -10.63 -1.86
C SER A 245 4.31 -10.67 -1.55
N LYS A 246 4.80 -9.88 -0.60
CA LYS A 246 6.19 -9.93 -0.13
C LYS A 246 6.53 -11.26 0.51
N PHE A 247 5.64 -11.82 1.34
CA PHE A 247 5.86 -13.14 1.93
C PHE A 247 6.10 -14.23 0.88
N LEU A 248 5.34 -14.23 -0.21
CA LEU A 248 5.51 -15.22 -1.28
C LEU A 248 6.84 -15.08 -2.03
N VAL A 249 7.46 -13.89 -2.01
CA VAL A 249 8.72 -13.60 -2.72
C VAL A 249 9.94 -13.73 -1.79
N GLU A 250 9.81 -13.24 -0.56
CA GLU A 250 10.88 -13.15 0.43
C GLU A 250 10.95 -14.38 1.35
N GLY A 251 9.83 -15.10 1.52
CA GLY A 251 9.72 -16.28 2.38
C GLY A 251 9.50 -15.97 3.86
N GLU A 252 9.78 -16.97 4.70
CA GLU A 252 9.68 -16.83 6.16
C GLU A 252 10.70 -15.82 6.70
N PRO A 253 10.31 -14.93 7.63
CA PRO A 253 11.23 -14.00 8.22
C PRO A 253 12.21 -14.70 9.18
N HIS A 254 13.41 -14.14 9.27
CA HIS A 254 14.39 -14.51 10.27
C HIS A 254 13.99 -13.93 11.63
N ARG A 255 13.41 -14.77 12.48
CA ARG A 255 12.97 -14.43 13.84
C ARG A 255 14.04 -14.81 14.86
N LEU A 256 14.34 -13.87 15.74
CA LEU A 256 15.14 -14.12 16.94
C LEU A 256 14.22 -14.05 18.15
N MET A 257 14.10 -15.17 18.86
CA MET A 257 13.40 -15.25 20.13
C MET A 257 14.21 -14.52 21.21
N ILE A 258 13.55 -13.64 21.95
CA ILE A 258 14.15 -12.79 22.98
C ILE A 258 13.74 -13.26 24.37
N GLU A 259 12.48 -13.66 24.55
CA GLU A 259 11.93 -14.14 25.81
C GLU A 259 10.73 -15.04 25.52
N ASP A 260 10.81 -16.29 25.94
CA ASP A 260 9.72 -17.28 25.92
C ASP A 260 9.41 -17.84 27.32
N ALA A 261 10.03 -17.32 28.40
CA ALA A 261 9.89 -17.84 29.76
C ALA A 261 10.31 -19.32 29.96
N GLU A 262 10.86 -19.95 28.93
CA GLU A 262 11.20 -21.36 28.87
C GLU A 262 12.68 -21.54 28.54
N ASP A 263 13.00 -21.79 27.27
CA ASP A 263 14.34 -22.09 26.77
C ASP A 263 15.19 -20.81 26.67
N ILE A 264 14.56 -19.69 26.34
CA ILE A 264 15.20 -18.38 26.15
C ILE A 264 14.64 -17.39 27.16
N ARG A 265 15.44 -17.15 28.21
CA ARG A 265 15.09 -16.24 29.30
C ARG A 265 15.97 -15.02 29.30
N ALA A 266 15.36 -13.87 29.19
CA ALA A 266 16.10 -12.63 29.06
C ALA A 266 16.50 -12.07 30.43
N SER A 267 17.61 -11.32 30.46
CA SER A 267 18.12 -10.71 31.68
C SER A 267 17.39 -9.40 32.02
N TRP A 268 16.17 -9.51 32.55
CA TRP A 268 15.39 -8.36 33.00
C TRP A 268 15.97 -7.68 34.24
N ARG A 269 15.93 -6.34 34.26
CA ARG A 269 16.34 -5.50 35.39
C ARG A 269 15.17 -4.62 35.86
N PRO A 270 14.66 -4.79 37.09
CA PRO A 270 14.97 -5.85 38.04
C PRO A 270 14.49 -7.22 37.53
N SER A 271 14.93 -8.30 38.18
CA SER A 271 14.53 -9.67 37.81
C SER A 271 13.01 -9.86 37.85
N VAL A 272 12.52 -10.68 36.92
CA VAL A 272 11.11 -11.06 36.78
C VAL A 272 10.84 -12.43 37.40
N SER A 273 9.56 -12.74 37.64
CA SER A 273 9.10 -14.07 38.06
C SER A 273 8.50 -14.83 36.89
N LEU A 274 8.48 -16.16 36.98
CA LEU A 274 7.78 -17.01 36.03
C LEU A 274 6.45 -17.48 36.64
N PHE A 275 5.40 -17.52 35.82
CA PHE A 275 4.08 -17.97 36.20
C PHE A 275 3.61 -19.06 35.25
N ALA A 276 3.18 -20.19 35.82
CA ALA A 276 2.60 -21.29 35.08
C ALA A 276 1.17 -20.96 34.67
N VAL A 277 0.89 -20.93 33.37
CA VAL A 277 -0.46 -20.76 32.81
C VAL A 277 -0.88 -22.08 32.18
N SER A 278 -2.04 -22.62 32.59
CA SER A 278 -2.69 -23.70 31.83
C SER A 278 -3.59 -23.09 30.75
N GLN A 279 -3.52 -23.61 29.53
CA GLN A 279 -4.39 -23.16 28.44
C GLN A 279 -5.86 -23.54 28.67
N ASP A 280 -6.12 -24.63 29.41
CA ASP A 280 -7.45 -25.09 29.75
C ASP A 280 -7.49 -25.86 31.08
N SER A 281 -8.70 -26.08 31.64
CA SER A 281 -8.87 -26.80 32.92
C SER A 281 -8.60 -28.32 32.82
N ASN A 282 -8.53 -28.85 31.60
CA ASN A 282 -8.26 -30.26 31.29
C ASN A 282 -6.90 -30.48 30.60
N ASP A 283 -6.10 -29.43 30.41
CA ASP A 283 -4.87 -29.53 29.64
C ASP A 283 -3.68 -29.94 30.52
N LEU A 284 -2.87 -30.89 30.04
CA LEU A 284 -1.68 -31.38 30.76
C LEU A 284 -0.44 -30.52 30.48
N ILE A 285 -0.53 -29.59 29.52
CA ILE A 285 0.54 -28.70 29.11
C ILE A 285 0.44 -27.39 29.89
N VAL A 286 1.48 -27.10 30.66
CA VAL A 286 1.64 -25.85 31.42
C VAL A 286 2.74 -25.07 30.76
N ASN A 287 2.42 -23.91 30.19
CA ASN A 287 3.41 -22.99 29.64
C ASN A 287 3.82 -22.00 30.73
N ASN A 288 5.09 -21.61 30.74
CA ASN A 288 5.54 -20.55 31.62
C ASN A 288 5.36 -19.22 30.91
N VAL A 289 5.02 -18.19 31.66
CA VAL A 289 5.02 -16.82 31.15
C VAL A 289 5.79 -15.92 32.10
N VAL A 290 6.35 -14.84 31.58
CA VAL A 290 6.97 -13.82 32.43
C VAL A 290 5.86 -13.06 33.16
N GLN A 291 5.89 -13.09 34.48
CA GLN A 291 5.00 -12.33 35.34
C GLN A 291 5.74 -11.14 35.95
N MET A 292 5.20 -9.95 35.72
CA MET A 292 5.68 -8.69 36.28
C MET A 292 4.63 -8.11 37.23
N GLU A 293 4.99 -8.04 38.50
CA GLU A 293 4.13 -7.48 39.55
C GLU A 293 4.74 -6.26 40.22
N ASN A 294 3.85 -5.36 40.65
CA ASN A 294 4.22 -4.21 41.44
C ASN A 294 3.35 -4.11 42.71
N PRO A 295 3.79 -4.70 43.83
CA PRO A 295 3.10 -4.58 45.12
C PRO A 295 3.37 -3.24 45.82
N GLY A 296 4.24 -2.38 45.28
CA GLY A 296 4.61 -1.09 45.88
C GLY A 296 3.61 0.03 45.58
N ASN A 297 3.94 1.24 46.05
CA ASN A 297 3.08 2.43 45.90
C ASN A 297 3.42 3.32 44.70
N THR A 298 4.48 3.01 43.97
CA THR A 298 4.96 3.77 42.79
C THR A 298 5.14 2.84 41.61
N THR A 299 5.01 3.35 40.37
CA THR A 299 5.25 2.57 39.15
C THR A 299 6.65 1.95 39.13
N LYS A 300 6.75 0.67 38.77
CA LYS A 300 7.99 -0.09 38.65
C LYS A 300 8.32 -0.33 37.18
N ALA A 301 9.57 -0.17 36.78
CA ALA A 301 10.03 -0.39 35.41
C ALA A 301 10.89 -1.65 35.34
N PHE A 302 10.54 -2.56 34.44
CA PHE A 302 11.31 -3.77 34.10
C PHE A 302 11.94 -3.55 32.74
N THR A 303 13.26 -3.59 32.67
CA THR A 303 14.03 -3.24 31.47
C THR A 303 14.84 -4.42 30.99
N LEU A 304 14.71 -4.70 29.69
CA LEU A 304 15.57 -5.54 28.90
C LEU A 304 16.43 -4.65 27.99
N ARG A 305 17.73 -4.93 27.91
CA ARG A 305 18.64 -4.26 26.98
C ARG A 305 18.98 -5.20 25.82
N PHE A 306 18.85 -4.70 24.60
CA PHE A 306 19.13 -5.51 23.41
C PHE A 306 20.62 -5.77 23.20
N GLU A 307 21.50 -4.96 23.79
CA GLU A 307 22.96 -5.20 23.78
C GLU A 307 23.37 -6.50 24.52
N ASP A 308 22.54 -6.95 25.48
CA ASP A 308 22.78 -8.15 26.26
C ASP A 308 22.36 -9.43 25.48
N ILE A 309 21.81 -9.30 24.27
CA ILE A 309 21.18 -10.40 23.52
C ILE A 309 21.95 -10.66 22.22
N ALA A 310 22.53 -11.86 22.13
CA ALA A 310 23.26 -12.27 20.94
C ALA A 310 22.36 -12.31 19.70
N GLY A 311 22.86 -11.77 18.58
CA GLY A 311 22.15 -11.77 17.30
C GLY A 311 21.27 -10.54 17.03
N VAL A 312 20.94 -9.75 18.05
CA VAL A 312 20.26 -8.46 17.86
C VAL A 312 21.26 -7.41 17.34
N ASN A 313 20.78 -6.46 16.53
CA ASN A 313 21.59 -5.35 15.99
C ASN A 313 22.85 -5.76 15.22
N THR A 314 22.89 -6.95 14.63
CA THR A 314 24.01 -7.40 13.81
C THR A 314 24.29 -6.44 12.64
N ASN A 315 25.55 -6.39 12.20
CA ASN A 315 25.99 -5.61 11.03
C ASN A 315 25.59 -6.27 9.69
N SER A 316 24.55 -7.11 9.70
CA SER A 316 24.00 -7.70 8.49
C SER A 316 23.27 -6.64 7.66
N ASN A 317 23.15 -6.88 6.35
CA ASN A 317 22.33 -6.05 5.47
C ASN A 317 20.83 -6.13 5.81
N VAL A 318 20.41 -7.11 6.62
CA VAL A 318 19.01 -7.36 6.99
C VAL A 318 18.81 -7.02 8.47
N LYS A 319 18.36 -5.79 8.74
CA LYS A 319 18.04 -5.33 10.10
C LYS A 319 16.74 -5.96 10.61
N GLN A 320 16.76 -6.48 11.83
CA GLN A 320 15.57 -6.96 12.54
C GLN A 320 14.94 -5.82 13.34
N LEU A 321 13.92 -5.17 12.78
CA LEU A 321 13.27 -3.98 13.34
C LEU A 321 11.77 -4.17 13.57
N VAL A 322 11.24 -5.36 13.30
CA VAL A 322 9.88 -5.71 13.67
C VAL A 322 9.93 -6.41 15.03
N LEU A 323 9.39 -5.76 16.05
CA LEU A 323 9.27 -6.29 17.40
C LEU A 323 7.87 -6.86 17.60
N SER A 324 7.78 -8.10 18.07
CA SER A 324 6.52 -8.72 18.47
C SER A 324 6.57 -9.18 19.93
N TRP A 325 5.40 -9.24 20.58
CA TRP A 325 5.26 -9.85 21.91
C TRP A 325 3.80 -10.22 22.18
N ASP A 326 3.62 -11.25 23.00
CA ASP A 326 2.33 -11.59 23.59
C ASP A 326 2.22 -10.96 24.97
N MET A 327 1.06 -10.38 25.27
CA MET A 327 0.82 -9.79 26.58
C MET A 327 -0.59 -9.98 27.08
N LYS A 328 -0.74 -9.97 28.41
CA LYS A 328 -2.03 -9.99 29.09
C LYS A 328 -1.96 -9.20 30.40
N ILE A 329 -2.95 -8.35 30.65
CA ILE A 329 -3.12 -7.70 31.95
C ILE A 329 -4.06 -8.59 32.78
N SER A 330 -3.51 -9.45 33.64
CA SER A 330 -4.31 -10.43 34.38
C SER A 330 -5.01 -9.84 35.61
N LYS A 331 -4.42 -8.80 36.21
CA LYS A 331 -5.00 -8.08 37.35
C LYS A 331 -4.85 -6.59 37.14
N CYS A 332 -5.96 -5.87 37.27
CA CYS A 332 -6.01 -4.45 37.03
C CYS A 332 -6.99 -3.75 38.01
N PRO A 333 -6.54 -2.83 38.88
CA PRO A 333 -7.44 -1.96 39.63
C PRO A 333 -8.22 -1.01 38.69
N SER A 334 -9.25 -0.33 39.20
CA SER A 334 -10.25 0.45 38.43
C SER A 334 -9.71 1.48 37.41
N LYS A 335 -8.42 1.84 37.48
CA LYS A 335 -7.65 2.47 36.38
C LYS A 335 -6.26 1.86 36.32
N CYS A 336 -5.93 1.19 35.23
CA CYS A 336 -4.57 0.74 34.94
C CYS A 336 -3.92 1.63 33.90
N ALA A 337 -2.67 2.00 34.17
CA ALA A 337 -1.79 2.55 33.15
C ALA A 337 -0.74 1.47 32.83
N LEU A 338 -0.81 0.92 31.62
CA LEU A 338 0.24 0.15 30.99
C LEU A 338 1.06 1.11 30.13
N LYS A 339 2.38 1.04 30.29
CA LYS A 339 3.29 1.78 29.43
C LYS A 339 4.49 0.93 29.08
N ILE A 340 4.58 0.55 27.82
CA ILE A 340 5.71 -0.15 27.24
C ILE A 340 6.52 0.88 26.46
N ILE A 341 7.84 0.93 26.68
CA ILE A 341 8.75 1.84 26.00
C ILE A 341 9.78 1.01 25.25
N VAL A 342 9.82 1.17 23.93
CA VAL A 342 10.95 0.73 23.11
C VAL A 342 11.83 1.95 22.86
N THR A 343 13.10 1.87 23.28
CA THR A 343 14.08 2.91 22.96
C THR A 343 14.87 2.48 21.74
N VAL A 344 14.98 3.38 20.76
CA VAL A 344 15.79 3.18 19.56
C VAL A 344 16.79 4.31 19.39
N LEU A 345 17.97 3.99 18.87
CA LEU A 345 18.95 4.96 18.44
C LEU A 345 18.87 5.11 16.92
N CYS A 346 18.77 6.34 16.43
CA CYS A 346 18.87 6.66 15.01
C CYS A 346 20.00 7.66 14.80
N ASP A 347 21.03 7.28 14.04
CA ASP A 347 22.28 8.06 13.96
C ASP A 347 22.80 8.46 15.37
N SER A 348 22.81 7.49 16.30
CA SER A 348 23.20 7.66 17.71
C SER A 348 22.33 8.62 18.53
N LYS A 349 21.19 9.09 18.01
CA LYS A 349 20.24 9.92 18.77
C LYS A 349 19.09 9.05 19.29
N PRO A 350 18.73 9.14 20.58
CA PRO A 350 17.66 8.33 21.15
C PRO A 350 16.27 8.87 20.83
N TYR A 351 15.37 7.94 20.52
CA TYR A 351 13.93 8.13 20.36
C TYR A 351 13.19 7.08 21.19
N TYR A 352 12.04 7.45 21.72
CA TYR A 352 11.28 6.64 22.67
C TYR A 352 9.88 6.38 22.12
N LEU A 353 9.60 5.13 21.79
CA LEU A 353 8.29 4.66 21.33
C LEU A 353 7.50 4.17 22.54
N HIS A 354 6.46 4.90 22.94
CA HIS A 354 5.59 4.59 24.08
C HIS A 354 4.33 3.92 23.57
N TYR A 355 4.14 2.64 23.86
CA TYR A 355 2.89 1.93 23.62
C TYR A 355 2.08 1.91 24.92
N VAL A 356 0.90 2.52 24.88
CA VAL A 356 0.07 2.76 26.08
C VAL A 356 -1.36 2.28 25.87
N ASN A 357 -2.04 1.90 26.94
CA ASN A 357 -3.43 1.44 26.91
C ASN A 357 -4.42 2.62 26.83
N GLU A 358 -4.35 3.39 25.76
CA GLU A 358 -5.20 4.55 25.48
C GLU A 358 -5.75 4.46 24.05
N ASP A 359 -6.86 5.14 23.76
CA ASP A 359 -7.54 5.05 22.45
C ASP A 359 -7.06 6.06 21.40
N PHE A 360 -6.15 6.97 21.75
CA PHE A 360 -5.59 7.90 20.77
C PHE A 360 -4.66 7.19 19.78
N LEU A 361 -4.60 7.67 18.54
CA LEU A 361 -3.83 6.99 17.49
C LEU A 361 -2.32 7.18 17.64
N ILE A 362 -1.89 8.43 17.73
CA ILE A 362 -0.49 8.82 17.87
C ILE A 362 -0.40 10.22 18.50
N ASP A 363 0.57 10.42 19.38
CA ASP A 363 0.93 11.74 19.92
C ASP A 363 2.46 11.90 20.04
N VAL A 364 2.95 13.14 20.06
CA VAL A 364 4.39 13.43 20.06
C VAL A 364 4.75 14.51 21.07
N LYS A 365 5.70 14.17 21.96
CA LYS A 365 6.26 15.07 22.97
C LYS A 365 7.75 15.26 22.78
N ASP A 366 8.21 16.50 22.94
CA ASP A 366 9.63 16.92 22.89
C ASP A 366 10.41 16.46 21.64
N ASN A 367 9.69 16.17 20.53
CA ASN A 367 10.22 15.63 19.27
C ASN A 367 11.06 14.35 19.41
N LYS A 368 10.95 13.65 20.53
CA LYS A 368 11.69 12.40 20.84
C LYS A 368 10.81 11.32 21.44
N HIS A 369 9.68 11.66 22.02
CA HIS A 369 8.74 10.72 22.64
C HIS A 369 7.52 10.59 21.74
N PHE A 370 7.34 9.40 21.16
CA PHE A 370 6.26 9.08 20.24
C PHE A 370 5.32 8.09 20.92
N TYR A 371 4.08 8.48 21.13
CA TYR A 371 3.09 7.70 21.85
C TYR A 371 2.13 7.04 20.86
N TYR A 372 1.81 5.77 21.08
CA TYR A 372 0.87 4.98 20.29
C TYR A 372 -0.14 4.33 21.23
N GLY A 373 -1.41 4.63 21.03
CA GLY A 373 -2.49 4.00 21.79
C GLY A 373 -2.79 2.60 21.26
N LEU A 374 -2.68 1.62 22.15
CA LEU A 374 -3.03 0.22 21.91
C LEU A 374 -4.52 -0.06 22.19
N GLY A 375 -5.27 0.93 22.68
CA GLY A 375 -6.68 0.83 23.05
C GLY A 375 -6.90 0.65 24.57
N GLN A 376 -7.99 1.20 25.10
CA GLN A 376 -8.38 1.05 26.51
C GLN A 376 -9.08 -0.29 26.79
N GLU A 377 -9.79 -0.82 25.78
CA GLU A 377 -10.41 -2.15 25.79
C GLU A 377 -9.36 -3.25 25.57
N MET A 378 -8.28 -3.22 26.35
CA MET A 378 -7.46 -4.41 26.48
C MET A 378 -8.29 -5.42 27.26
N GLU A 379 -8.98 -6.30 26.54
CA GLU A 379 -9.69 -7.44 27.10
C GLU A 379 -8.78 -8.15 28.12
N SER A 380 -9.37 -8.83 29.11
CA SER A 380 -8.63 -9.70 30.05
C SER A 380 -8.02 -10.94 29.37
N ASP A 381 -7.79 -10.88 28.07
CA ASP A 381 -7.29 -11.93 27.21
C ASP A 381 -5.91 -11.58 26.64
N TRP A 382 -5.28 -12.60 26.07
CA TRP A 382 -3.97 -12.48 25.45
C TRP A 382 -4.03 -11.65 24.18
N GLN A 383 -3.05 -10.77 24.01
CA GLN A 383 -2.90 -9.90 22.86
C GLN A 383 -1.52 -10.12 22.24
N HIS A 384 -1.50 -10.38 20.93
CA HIS A 384 -0.28 -10.38 20.14
C HIS A 384 -0.07 -9.00 19.51
N VAL A 385 1.04 -8.35 19.86
CA VAL A 385 1.39 -7.01 19.36
C VAL A 385 2.57 -7.13 18.41
N ILE A 386 2.50 -6.46 17.26
CA ILE A 386 3.57 -6.39 16.26
C ILE A 386 3.82 -4.94 15.87
N ARG A 387 5.04 -4.46 16.05
CA ARG A 387 5.45 -3.08 15.73
C ARG A 387 6.72 -3.06 14.89
N ASP A 388 6.66 -2.45 13.71
CA ASP A 388 7.86 -2.03 12.99
C ASP A 388 8.36 -0.73 13.61
N VAL A 389 9.43 -0.82 14.39
CA VAL A 389 9.96 0.32 15.16
C VAL A 389 10.57 1.40 14.25
N HIS A 390 11.02 1.03 13.05
CA HIS A 390 11.50 2.00 12.06
C HIS A 390 10.34 2.82 11.51
N ILE A 391 9.26 2.14 11.11
CA ILE A 391 8.05 2.82 10.62
C ILE A 391 7.46 3.70 11.72
N ASP A 392 7.32 3.20 12.95
CA ASP A 392 6.80 4.00 14.05
C ASP A 392 7.68 5.23 14.31
N THR A 393 9.00 5.07 14.41
CA THR A 393 9.91 6.22 14.57
C THR A 393 9.76 7.24 13.43
N GLN A 394 9.71 6.78 12.19
CA GLN A 394 9.53 7.62 11.00
C GLN A 394 8.20 8.39 11.02
N LYS A 395 7.11 7.76 11.48
CA LYS A 395 5.79 8.41 11.60
C LYS A 395 5.73 9.41 12.75
N GLY A 396 6.33 9.09 13.90
CA GLY A 396 6.47 10.02 15.03
C GLY A 396 7.21 11.30 14.64
N LEU A 397 8.32 11.17 13.91
CA LEU A 397 9.08 12.31 13.40
C LEU A 397 8.28 13.17 12.41
N SER A 398 7.48 12.52 11.57
CA SER A 398 6.70 13.19 10.53
C SER A 398 5.38 13.80 11.04
N PHE A 399 4.99 13.53 12.30
CA PHE A 399 3.68 13.85 12.86
C PHE A 399 3.40 15.37 12.94
N LYS A 400 4.33 16.16 13.48
CA LYS A 400 4.18 17.62 13.64
C LYS A 400 4.57 18.43 12.42
N SER A 401 5.14 17.79 11.39
CA SER A 401 5.57 18.48 10.18
C SER A 401 4.34 18.89 9.35
N THR A 402 4.06 20.19 9.32
CA THR A 402 2.88 20.76 8.64
C THR A 402 3.06 20.92 7.13
N SER A 403 4.30 20.95 6.62
CA SER A 403 4.56 21.08 5.18
C SER A 403 5.06 19.76 4.56
N LYS A 404 4.61 19.47 3.33
CA LYS A 404 5.07 18.31 2.55
C LYS A 404 6.59 18.34 2.33
N ARG A 405 7.17 19.53 2.09
CA ARG A 405 8.61 19.76 1.90
C ARG A 405 9.42 19.45 3.16
N SER A 406 8.87 19.66 4.36
CA SER A 406 9.54 19.32 5.62
C SER A 406 9.47 17.82 5.95
N LYS A 407 8.43 17.11 5.49
CA LYS A 407 8.30 15.64 5.69
C LYS A 407 9.33 14.85 4.88
N SER A 408 9.69 15.30 3.68
CA SER A 408 10.67 14.63 2.83
C SER A 408 12.12 14.71 3.35
N HIS A 409 12.44 15.69 4.22
CA HIS A 409 13.79 15.87 4.78
C HIS A 409 14.06 15.07 6.07
N ILE A 410 13.04 14.45 6.68
CA ILE A 410 13.19 13.69 7.93
C ILE A 410 13.02 12.21 7.64
N LYS A 411 13.79 11.65 6.70
CA LYS A 411 13.78 10.20 6.43
C LYS A 411 14.96 9.53 7.09
N ILE A 412 14.67 8.53 7.92
CA ILE A 412 15.67 7.70 8.58
C ILE A 412 15.85 6.44 7.74
N ALA A 413 17.08 6.16 7.32
CA ALA A 413 17.40 4.89 6.67
C ALA A 413 17.29 3.74 7.69
N LYS A 414 16.69 2.60 7.29
CA LYS A 414 16.57 1.41 8.16
C LYS A 414 17.90 0.96 8.75
N SER A 415 18.98 1.04 7.95
CA SER A 415 20.35 0.69 8.36
C SER A 415 20.89 1.50 9.54
N LYS A 416 20.32 2.69 9.79
CA LYS A 416 20.75 3.62 10.85
C LYS A 416 19.98 3.45 12.17
N VAL A 417 19.00 2.55 12.22
CA VAL A 417 18.20 2.28 13.41
C VAL A 417 18.82 1.13 14.21
N VAL A 418 18.95 1.33 15.51
CA VAL A 418 19.46 0.34 16.47
C VAL A 418 18.45 0.23 17.61
N LEU A 419 18.08 -1.00 17.97
CA LEU A 419 17.25 -1.29 19.15
C LEU A 419 18.10 -1.15 20.42
N GLU A 420 17.72 -0.29 21.37
CA GLU A 420 18.48 -0.07 22.61
C GLU A 420 17.88 -0.84 23.78
N SER A 421 16.60 -0.61 24.09
CA SER A 421 15.93 -1.25 25.23
C SER A 421 14.44 -1.51 25.00
N PHE A 422 13.92 -2.50 25.71
CA PHE A 422 12.49 -2.79 25.85
C PHE A 422 12.12 -2.70 27.33
N THR A 423 11.24 -1.76 27.68
CA THR A 423 10.94 -1.41 29.07
C THR A 423 9.45 -1.46 29.33
N ILE A 424 9.03 -2.22 30.34
CA ILE A 424 7.63 -2.32 30.75
C ILE A 424 7.45 -1.62 32.10
N HIS A 425 6.59 -0.62 32.12
CA HIS A 425 6.17 0.07 33.34
C HIS A 425 4.87 -0.53 33.86
N VAL A 426 4.94 -1.08 35.07
CA VAL A 426 3.81 -1.71 35.76
C VAL A 426 3.36 -0.81 36.91
N SER A 427 2.11 -0.36 36.87
CA SER A 427 1.50 0.46 37.92
C SER A 427 1.22 -0.37 39.19
N PRO A 428 1.13 0.27 40.38
CA PRO A 428 0.76 -0.41 41.62
C PRO A 428 -0.48 -1.31 41.48
N GLY A 429 -0.40 -2.55 41.95
CA GLY A 429 -1.51 -3.51 41.95
C GLY A 429 -1.83 -4.15 40.59
N VAL A 430 -1.07 -3.84 39.54
CA VAL A 430 -1.17 -4.48 38.22
C VAL A 430 -0.31 -5.75 38.18
N THR A 431 -0.87 -6.82 37.63
CA THR A 431 -0.13 -8.02 37.22
C THR A 431 -0.10 -8.07 35.71
N PHE A 432 1.09 -7.97 35.13
CA PHE A 432 1.33 -8.03 33.70
C PHE A 432 2.00 -9.35 33.34
N LEU A 433 1.43 -10.05 32.38
CA LEU A 433 1.98 -11.29 31.81
C LEU A 433 2.53 -10.97 30.43
N LEU A 434 3.71 -11.52 30.13
CA LEU A 434 4.44 -11.33 28.89
C LEU A 434 4.95 -12.69 28.41
N ASP A 435 4.90 -12.91 27.11
CA ASP A 435 5.45 -14.09 26.46
C ASP A 435 5.87 -13.79 25.01
N ASN A 436 6.61 -14.70 24.38
CA ASN A 436 6.98 -14.70 22.97
C ASN A 436 7.49 -13.34 22.44
N VAL A 437 8.42 -12.72 23.17
CA VAL A 437 9.07 -11.51 22.68
C VAL A 437 10.01 -11.90 21.55
N THR A 438 9.83 -11.36 20.36
CA THR A 438 10.72 -11.64 19.21
C THR A 438 11.10 -10.37 18.47
N VAL A 439 12.26 -10.42 17.81
CA VAL A 439 12.64 -9.45 16.79
C VAL A 439 12.85 -10.14 15.45
N SER A 440 12.33 -9.54 14.38
CA SER A 440 12.41 -10.10 13.04
C SER A 440 12.62 -9.02 11.98
N ASN A 441 13.01 -9.44 10.78
CA ASN A 441 13.16 -8.55 9.63
C ASN A 441 11.79 -8.14 9.04
N ALA A 442 10.77 -8.97 9.20
CA ALA A 442 9.41 -8.72 8.75
C ALA A 442 8.41 -9.63 9.50
N GLU A 443 7.13 -9.25 9.52
CA GLU A 443 6.03 -10.13 9.97
C GLU A 443 4.88 -10.10 8.94
N HIS A 444 5.21 -10.42 7.69
CA HIS A 444 4.31 -10.26 6.56
C HIS A 444 2.97 -10.98 6.72
N MET A 445 2.98 -12.27 7.07
CA MET A 445 1.73 -13.03 7.20
C MET A 445 0.86 -12.56 8.37
N ALA A 446 1.47 -12.22 9.50
CA ALA A 446 0.72 -11.70 10.64
C ALA A 446 0.08 -10.34 10.31
N GLN A 447 0.78 -9.46 9.61
CA GLN A 447 0.24 -8.17 9.15
C GLN A 447 -0.82 -8.33 8.04
N PHE A 448 -0.70 -9.34 7.18
CA PHE A 448 -1.74 -9.73 6.24
C PHE A 448 -3.04 -10.14 6.97
N TYR A 449 -2.93 -10.99 7.98
CA TYR A 449 -4.10 -11.41 8.76
C TYR A 449 -4.67 -10.29 9.63
N GLN A 450 -3.84 -9.41 10.22
CA GLN A 450 -4.34 -8.19 10.89
C GLN A 450 -5.19 -7.33 9.96
N ALA A 451 -4.80 -7.20 8.68
CA ALA A 451 -5.62 -6.52 7.68
C ALA A 451 -6.93 -7.30 7.40
N ALA A 452 -6.85 -8.61 7.18
CA ALA A 452 -8.03 -9.43 6.89
C ALA A 452 -9.05 -9.43 8.05
N ASP A 453 -8.57 -9.52 9.28
CA ASP A 453 -9.35 -9.40 10.51
C ASP A 453 -10.12 -8.09 10.58
N TRP A 454 -9.43 -7.00 10.26
CA TRP A 454 -10.03 -5.69 10.28
C TRP A 454 -11.24 -5.64 9.33
N PHE A 455 -11.14 -6.27 8.15
CA PHE A 455 -12.26 -6.36 7.21
C PHE A 455 -13.43 -7.20 7.75
N VAL A 456 -13.18 -8.31 8.45
CA VAL A 456 -14.25 -9.09 9.09
C VAL A 456 -14.95 -8.27 10.18
N LEU A 457 -14.16 -7.59 11.01
CA LEU A 457 -14.63 -6.82 12.17
C LEU A 457 -15.38 -5.55 11.82
N ASN A 458 -15.07 -4.94 10.66
CA ASN A 458 -15.58 -3.62 10.30
C ASN A 458 -16.48 -3.65 9.05
N GLN A 459 -16.97 -4.84 8.67
CA GLN A 459 -17.97 -4.97 7.61
C GLN A 459 -19.35 -4.60 8.14
N ASP A 460 -20.08 -3.77 7.42
CA ASP A 460 -21.46 -3.42 7.77
C ASP A 460 -22.46 -4.53 7.37
N GLU A 461 -23.72 -4.34 7.78
CA GLU A 461 -24.81 -5.28 7.50
C GLU A 461 -25.12 -5.41 5.99
N MET A 462 -24.77 -4.41 5.18
CA MET A 462 -24.93 -4.45 3.73
C MET A 462 -23.78 -5.18 3.02
N GLY A 463 -22.74 -5.57 3.76
CA GLY A 463 -21.53 -6.22 3.24
C GLY A 463 -20.43 -5.25 2.84
N GLY A 464 -20.55 -3.97 3.20
CA GLY A 464 -19.67 -2.89 2.79
C GLY A 464 -18.66 -2.49 3.84
N TRP A 465 -17.71 -1.68 3.41
CA TRP A 465 -16.77 -0.99 4.30
C TRP A 465 -16.92 0.52 4.10
N PRO A 466 -17.91 1.13 4.78
CA PRO A 466 -18.28 2.53 4.57
C PRO A 466 -17.12 3.46 4.93
N ILE A 467 -16.81 4.41 4.05
CA ILE A 467 -15.73 5.36 4.25
C ILE A 467 -16.22 6.49 5.17
N PRO A 468 -15.64 6.68 6.36
CA PRO A 468 -16.22 7.52 7.42
C PRO A 468 -15.93 9.02 7.23
N VAL A 469 -15.46 9.43 6.05
CA VAL A 469 -15.09 10.82 5.77
C VAL A 469 -15.73 11.34 4.51
N LYS A 470 -15.98 12.65 4.51
CA LYS A 470 -16.49 13.39 3.36
C LYS A 470 -15.44 13.46 2.25
N ARG A 471 -15.84 13.24 1.01
CA ARG A 471 -15.01 13.45 -0.18
C ARG A 471 -15.61 14.54 -1.06
N LYS A 472 -14.89 15.65 -1.22
CA LYS A 472 -15.21 16.72 -2.17
C LYS A 472 -14.28 16.64 -3.37
N PHE A 473 -14.81 16.84 -4.58
CA PHE A 473 -14.03 16.88 -5.82
C PHE A 473 -13.66 18.32 -6.20
N SER A 474 -13.02 18.50 -7.37
CA SER A 474 -12.55 19.82 -7.84
C SER A 474 -13.70 20.79 -8.10
N SER A 475 -13.41 22.09 -8.22
CA SER A 475 -14.42 23.12 -8.55
C SER A 475 -15.23 22.77 -9.79
N ASP A 476 -14.54 22.23 -10.79
CA ASP A 476 -15.11 21.95 -12.11
C ASP A 476 -15.90 20.64 -12.11
N PHE A 477 -15.74 19.80 -11.07
CA PHE A 477 -16.55 18.62 -10.83
C PHE A 477 -17.03 18.63 -9.38
N PRO A 478 -18.04 19.44 -9.02
CA PRO A 478 -18.40 19.73 -7.63
C PRO A 478 -19.20 18.60 -6.96
N ALA A 479 -18.91 17.34 -7.31
CA ALA A 479 -19.49 16.19 -6.64
C ALA A 479 -19.03 16.11 -5.18
N VAL A 480 -19.92 15.65 -4.32
CA VAL A 480 -19.68 15.49 -2.89
C VAL A 480 -20.23 14.15 -2.43
N LEU A 481 -19.38 13.37 -1.76
CA LEU A 481 -19.78 12.16 -1.07
C LEU A 481 -19.75 12.41 0.43
N GLU A 482 -20.90 12.32 1.08
CA GLU A 482 -21.02 12.42 2.54
C GLU A 482 -20.53 11.12 3.21
N PRO A 483 -20.02 11.19 4.46
CA PRO A 483 -19.54 10.02 5.20
C PRO A 483 -20.48 8.82 5.13
N GLY A 484 -19.89 7.63 5.06
CA GLY A 484 -20.62 6.37 4.89
C GLY A 484 -20.93 6.04 3.43
N TRP A 485 -20.11 6.49 2.50
CA TRP A 485 -20.15 6.06 1.10
C TRP A 485 -19.27 4.82 0.90
N ASN A 486 -19.64 3.94 -0.02
CA ASN A 486 -18.89 2.74 -0.39
C ASN A 486 -18.06 2.98 -1.66
N SER A 487 -17.04 2.16 -1.89
CA SER A 487 -16.16 2.26 -3.07
C SER A 487 -16.00 0.90 -3.71
N ALA A 488 -16.18 0.79 -5.02
CA ALA A 488 -15.97 -0.47 -5.73
C ALA A 488 -14.53 -0.97 -5.60
N MET A 489 -13.55 -0.06 -5.58
CA MET A 489 -12.15 -0.40 -5.37
C MET A 489 -11.89 -0.89 -3.94
N SER A 490 -12.59 -0.34 -2.94
CA SER A 490 -12.57 -0.87 -1.57
C SER A 490 -13.08 -2.31 -1.54
N GLN A 491 -14.26 -2.55 -2.11
CA GLN A 491 -14.85 -3.88 -2.17
C GLN A 491 -13.93 -4.86 -2.92
N GLY A 492 -13.42 -4.49 -4.09
CA GLY A 492 -12.52 -5.33 -4.89
C GLY A 492 -11.26 -5.75 -4.14
N HIS A 493 -10.55 -4.79 -3.53
CA HIS A 493 -9.38 -5.13 -2.73
C HIS A 493 -9.71 -6.00 -1.51
N ALA A 494 -10.84 -5.76 -0.86
CA ALA A 494 -11.29 -6.59 0.26
C ALA A 494 -11.59 -8.01 -0.21
N LEU A 495 -12.24 -8.19 -1.36
CA LEU A 495 -12.47 -9.51 -1.95
C LEU A 495 -11.16 -10.24 -2.23
N SER A 496 -10.18 -9.58 -2.84
CA SER A 496 -8.86 -10.17 -3.10
C SER A 496 -8.12 -10.58 -1.81
N LEU A 497 -8.19 -9.74 -0.78
CA LEU A 497 -7.56 -9.99 0.53
C LEU A 497 -8.23 -11.16 1.25
N LEU A 498 -9.55 -11.10 1.41
CA LEU A 498 -10.34 -12.10 2.11
C LEU A 498 -10.36 -13.44 1.36
N SER A 499 -10.29 -13.43 0.03
CA SER A 499 -10.19 -14.65 -0.79
C SER A 499 -8.92 -15.41 -0.48
N ARG A 500 -7.77 -14.73 -0.42
CA ARG A 500 -6.50 -15.31 0.01
C ARG A 500 -6.58 -15.79 1.46
N ALA A 501 -7.11 -14.96 2.36
CA ALA A 501 -7.20 -15.31 3.78
C ALA A 501 -8.06 -16.56 4.01
N TYR A 502 -9.20 -16.67 3.32
CA TYR A 502 -10.06 -17.84 3.33
C TYR A 502 -9.36 -19.07 2.73
N TYR A 503 -8.72 -18.93 1.56
CA TYR A 503 -8.07 -20.05 0.89
C TYR A 503 -7.04 -20.74 1.79
N PHE A 504 -6.19 -19.97 2.48
CA PHE A 504 -5.11 -20.52 3.30
C PHE A 504 -5.54 -20.94 4.71
N SER A 505 -6.58 -20.34 5.29
CA SER A 505 -7.02 -20.66 6.67
C SER A 505 -8.25 -21.56 6.73
N ASN A 506 -9.01 -21.67 5.63
CA ASN A 506 -10.34 -22.27 5.57
C ASN A 506 -11.34 -21.71 6.61
N SER A 507 -11.13 -20.49 7.12
CA SER A 507 -11.95 -19.89 8.17
C SER A 507 -13.35 -19.51 7.69
N SER A 508 -14.38 -19.93 8.44
CA SER A 508 -15.78 -19.57 8.17
C SER A 508 -16.02 -18.05 8.26
N ALA A 509 -15.26 -17.33 9.08
CA ALA A 509 -15.38 -15.89 9.24
C ALA A 509 -15.07 -15.15 7.93
N TYR A 510 -13.95 -15.50 7.26
CA TYR A 510 -13.59 -14.91 5.96
C TYR A 510 -14.57 -15.32 4.87
N LYS A 511 -15.01 -16.58 4.86
CA LYS A 511 -16.06 -17.06 3.95
C LYS A 511 -17.34 -16.23 4.07
N ASN A 512 -17.83 -16.03 5.30
CA ASN A 512 -19.06 -15.28 5.56
C ASN A 512 -18.92 -13.81 5.17
N ALA A 513 -17.75 -13.20 5.40
CA ALA A 513 -17.46 -11.85 4.95
C ALA A 513 -17.49 -11.72 3.41
N LEU A 514 -16.91 -12.69 2.69
CA LEU A 514 -16.96 -12.76 1.22
C LEU A 514 -18.39 -12.87 0.69
N ILE A 515 -19.21 -13.74 1.28
CA ILE A 515 -20.63 -13.89 0.90
C ILE A 515 -21.38 -12.57 1.03
N ARG A 516 -21.22 -11.86 2.15
CA ARG A 516 -21.87 -10.56 2.36
C ARG A 516 -21.35 -9.49 1.39
N ALA A 517 -20.05 -9.47 1.12
CA ALA A 517 -19.40 -8.44 0.30
C ALA A 517 -19.91 -8.36 -1.15
N VAL A 518 -20.40 -9.48 -1.69
CA VAL A 518 -21.00 -9.55 -3.04
C VAL A 518 -22.52 -9.67 -3.05
N SER A 519 -23.17 -9.67 -1.87
CA SER A 519 -24.61 -9.93 -1.76
C SER A 519 -25.45 -8.90 -2.53
N GLN A 520 -25.20 -7.60 -2.31
CA GLN A 520 -25.99 -6.51 -2.89
C GLN A 520 -25.21 -5.26 -3.30
N ILE A 521 -24.04 -4.95 -2.69
CA ILE A 521 -23.37 -3.65 -2.92
C ILE A 521 -23.01 -3.36 -4.38
N PHE A 522 -22.60 -4.38 -5.13
CA PHE A 522 -22.28 -4.25 -6.55
C PHE A 522 -23.50 -4.11 -7.47
N GLU A 523 -24.71 -4.26 -6.93
CA GLU A 523 -25.98 -4.14 -7.66
C GLU A 523 -26.81 -2.93 -7.24
N LEU A 524 -26.40 -2.25 -6.16
CA LEU A 524 -27.05 -1.04 -5.67
C LEU A 524 -26.38 0.19 -6.26
N SER A 525 -27.18 1.25 -6.47
CA SER A 525 -26.69 2.53 -6.94
C SER A 525 -25.88 3.25 -5.85
N GLY A 526 -25.09 4.25 -6.24
CA GLY A 526 -24.42 5.14 -5.28
C GLY A 526 -25.35 5.84 -4.29
N LEU A 527 -26.57 6.17 -4.73
CA LEU A 527 -27.60 6.79 -3.89
C LEU A 527 -28.11 5.82 -2.83
N ASP A 528 -28.21 4.54 -3.19
CA ASP A 528 -28.63 3.43 -2.31
C ASP A 528 -27.45 2.79 -1.58
N LYS A 529 -26.36 3.55 -1.36
CA LYS A 529 -25.13 3.11 -0.68
C LYS A 529 -24.40 1.93 -1.34
N GLY A 530 -24.73 1.61 -2.58
CA GLY A 530 -23.97 0.70 -3.42
C GLY A 530 -22.86 1.38 -4.20
N VAL A 531 -22.41 0.71 -5.27
CA VAL A 531 -21.31 1.18 -6.11
C VAL A 531 -21.61 1.08 -7.61
N GLN A 532 -22.80 0.62 -8.01
CA GLN A 532 -23.13 0.42 -9.42
C GLN A 532 -23.59 1.73 -10.08
N THR A 533 -23.18 1.90 -11.34
CA THR A 533 -23.79 2.83 -12.29
C THR A 533 -23.82 2.20 -13.69
N ARG A 534 -24.37 2.92 -14.67
CA ARG A 534 -24.38 2.50 -16.08
C ARG A 534 -23.91 3.63 -16.99
N PHE A 535 -22.97 3.32 -17.87
CA PHE A 535 -22.59 4.22 -18.95
C PHE A 535 -23.61 4.08 -20.10
N LEU A 536 -24.25 5.21 -20.46
CA LEU A 536 -25.28 5.28 -21.51
C LEU A 536 -26.40 4.22 -21.33
N ASP A 537 -26.83 3.99 -20.10
CA ASP A 537 -27.84 2.99 -19.69
C ASP A 537 -27.55 1.55 -20.13
N LYS A 538 -26.34 1.27 -20.64
CA LYS A 538 -25.99 -0.01 -21.27
C LYS A 538 -24.89 -0.74 -20.50
N TYR A 539 -23.74 -0.10 -20.33
CA TYR A 539 -22.55 -0.75 -19.79
C TYR A 539 -22.48 -0.60 -18.28
N VAL A 540 -22.44 -1.71 -17.55
CA VAL A 540 -22.34 -1.71 -16.09
C VAL A 540 -20.97 -1.19 -15.67
N TRP A 541 -20.95 -0.33 -14.66
CA TRP A 541 -19.73 0.16 -14.07
C TRP A 541 -19.79 0.12 -12.55
N TYR A 542 -18.69 -0.25 -11.91
CA TYR A 542 -18.53 -0.23 -10.46
C TYR A 542 -17.63 0.95 -10.08
N GLU A 543 -18.22 1.95 -9.45
CA GLU A 543 -17.61 3.25 -9.18
C GLU A 543 -16.59 3.19 -8.03
N GLU A 544 -15.35 3.65 -8.28
CA GLU A 544 -14.42 3.98 -7.19
C GLU A 544 -15.03 5.03 -6.26
N TYR A 545 -15.71 6.01 -6.86
CA TYR A 545 -16.41 7.09 -6.19
C TYR A 545 -17.83 7.15 -6.75
N PRO A 546 -18.85 6.69 -6.00
CA PRO A 546 -20.23 6.65 -6.47
C PRO A 546 -20.87 8.04 -6.49
N THR A 547 -20.34 8.93 -7.34
CA THR A 547 -20.77 10.33 -7.47
C THR A 547 -22.03 10.46 -8.31
N SER A 548 -22.69 11.61 -8.19
CA SER A 548 -23.74 12.05 -9.11
C SER A 548 -23.41 13.46 -9.62
N PRO A 549 -23.20 13.65 -10.94
CA PRO A 549 -23.11 12.64 -12.00
C PRO A 549 -21.98 11.61 -11.78
N SER A 550 -22.08 10.46 -12.45
CA SER A 550 -21.09 9.37 -12.38
C SER A 550 -19.71 9.81 -12.86
N SER A 551 -18.66 9.24 -12.28
CA SER A 551 -17.26 9.63 -12.53
C SER A 551 -16.54 8.67 -13.47
N PHE A 552 -16.85 7.37 -13.41
CA PHE A 552 -16.22 6.32 -14.21
C PHE A 552 -14.69 6.26 -14.07
N VAL A 553 -14.16 6.28 -12.84
CA VAL A 553 -12.71 6.12 -12.60
C VAL A 553 -12.20 4.75 -13.03
N LEU A 554 -11.18 4.72 -13.91
CA LEU A 554 -10.72 3.50 -14.56
C LEU A 554 -10.00 2.53 -13.62
N ASN A 555 -9.00 3.00 -12.87
CA ASN A 555 -8.19 2.11 -12.03
C ASN A 555 -9.03 1.40 -10.96
N GLY A 556 -9.99 2.11 -10.36
CA GLY A 556 -10.80 1.56 -9.28
C GLY A 556 -11.78 0.51 -9.79
N PHE A 557 -12.34 0.71 -10.98
CA PHE A 557 -13.16 -0.29 -11.64
C PHE A 557 -12.35 -1.55 -11.97
N MET A 558 -11.15 -1.41 -12.54
CA MET A 558 -10.28 -2.55 -12.83
C MET A 558 -9.89 -3.34 -11.57
N TYR A 559 -9.64 -2.68 -10.44
CA TYR A 559 -9.40 -3.39 -9.16
C TYR A 559 -10.67 -4.05 -8.61
N ALA A 560 -11.85 -3.45 -8.81
CA ALA A 560 -13.12 -4.08 -8.47
C ALA A 560 -13.31 -5.40 -9.23
N LEU A 561 -13.06 -5.39 -10.54
CA LEU A 561 -13.12 -6.59 -11.38
C LEU A 561 -12.10 -7.65 -10.97
N LEU A 562 -10.87 -7.26 -10.61
CA LEU A 562 -9.86 -8.21 -10.17
C LEU A 562 -10.27 -8.91 -8.85
N GLY A 563 -10.90 -8.19 -7.92
CA GLY A 563 -11.45 -8.79 -6.70
C GLY A 563 -12.61 -9.77 -6.95
N LEU A 564 -13.49 -9.45 -7.91
CA LEU A 564 -14.55 -10.35 -8.34
C LEU A 564 -13.99 -11.60 -9.03
N TYR A 565 -12.94 -11.43 -9.85
CA TYR A 565 -12.21 -12.53 -10.46
C TYR A 565 -11.58 -13.45 -9.41
N ASP A 566 -10.91 -12.89 -8.40
CA ASP A 566 -10.32 -13.68 -7.32
C ASP A 566 -11.38 -14.56 -6.63
N LEU A 567 -12.49 -13.96 -6.20
CA LEU A 567 -13.59 -14.67 -5.54
C LEU A 567 -14.25 -15.71 -6.45
N LYS A 568 -14.44 -15.41 -7.74
CA LYS A 568 -14.94 -16.36 -8.75
C LYS A 568 -14.07 -17.62 -8.78
N MET A 569 -12.75 -17.46 -8.71
CA MET A 569 -11.79 -18.55 -8.92
C MET A 569 -11.55 -19.44 -7.70
N ILE A 570 -11.61 -18.89 -6.48
CA ILE A 570 -11.32 -19.66 -5.24
C ILE A 570 -12.47 -20.57 -4.75
N LYS A 571 -13.57 -20.67 -5.51
CA LYS A 571 -14.70 -21.63 -5.30
C LYS A 571 -15.25 -21.66 -3.86
N VAL A 572 -15.64 -20.50 -3.35
CA VAL A 572 -16.37 -20.35 -2.09
C VAL A 572 -17.81 -20.85 -2.23
N SER A 573 -18.25 -21.71 -1.30
CA SER A 573 -19.64 -22.17 -1.19
C SER A 573 -20.58 -21.10 -0.58
N GLY A 574 -21.89 -21.24 -0.76
CA GLY A 574 -22.87 -20.23 -0.35
C GLY A 574 -23.19 -19.18 -1.43
N GLY A 575 -22.97 -19.52 -2.70
CA GLY A 575 -23.36 -18.70 -3.86
C GLY A 575 -22.44 -17.52 -4.18
N ALA A 576 -21.45 -17.21 -3.32
CA ALA A 576 -20.54 -16.09 -3.51
C ALA A 576 -19.75 -16.16 -4.83
N SER A 577 -19.21 -17.33 -5.18
CA SER A 577 -18.42 -17.50 -6.42
C SER A 577 -19.26 -17.28 -7.67
N THR A 578 -20.49 -17.82 -7.71
CA THR A 578 -21.43 -17.64 -8.83
C THR A 578 -21.89 -16.19 -8.96
N LYS A 579 -22.11 -15.52 -7.82
CA LYS A 579 -22.46 -14.09 -7.80
C LYS A 579 -21.31 -13.24 -8.33
N ALA A 580 -20.09 -13.49 -7.85
CA ALA A 580 -18.89 -12.81 -8.30
C ALA A 580 -18.62 -13.05 -9.80
N GLU A 581 -18.88 -14.26 -10.29
CA GLU A 581 -18.78 -14.61 -11.71
C GLU A 581 -19.69 -13.75 -12.59
N LYS A 582 -20.97 -13.66 -12.25
CA LYS A 582 -21.93 -12.82 -12.99
C LYS A 582 -21.51 -11.35 -13.01
N LEU A 583 -21.13 -10.81 -11.84
CA LEU A 583 -20.69 -9.42 -11.72
C LEU A 583 -19.41 -9.17 -12.53
N TYR A 584 -18.46 -10.11 -12.48
CA TYR A 584 -17.23 -10.03 -13.27
C TYR A 584 -17.53 -10.01 -14.77
N GLU A 585 -18.42 -10.88 -15.25
CA GLU A 585 -18.78 -10.97 -16.68
C GLU A 585 -19.47 -9.71 -17.20
N ASP A 586 -20.40 -9.14 -16.43
CA ASP A 586 -21.06 -7.87 -16.77
C ASP A 586 -20.04 -6.70 -16.84
N GLY A 587 -19.12 -6.68 -15.86
CA GLY A 587 -18.11 -5.65 -15.73
C GLY A 587 -16.99 -5.74 -16.77
N ILE A 588 -16.46 -6.94 -17.05
CA ILE A 588 -15.37 -7.13 -18.01
C ILE A 588 -15.83 -6.81 -19.44
N GLN A 589 -17.08 -7.12 -19.79
CA GLN A 589 -17.67 -6.72 -21.07
C GLN A 589 -17.73 -5.20 -21.21
N SER A 590 -18.07 -4.51 -20.12
CA SER A 590 -18.12 -3.04 -20.08
C SER A 590 -16.72 -2.43 -20.19
N LEU A 591 -15.71 -3.00 -19.50
CA LEU A 591 -14.32 -2.56 -19.61
C LEU A 591 -13.83 -2.63 -21.06
N LYS A 592 -14.03 -3.77 -21.74
CA LYS A 592 -13.61 -3.96 -23.15
C LYS A 592 -14.17 -2.88 -24.07
N MET A 593 -15.46 -2.55 -23.92
CA MET A 593 -16.12 -1.55 -24.76
C MET A 593 -15.73 -0.10 -24.43
N MET A 594 -15.38 0.18 -23.17
CA MET A 594 -15.12 1.53 -22.69
C MET A 594 -13.63 1.91 -22.67
N LEU A 595 -12.70 0.95 -22.71
CA LEU A 595 -11.26 1.20 -22.70
C LEU A 595 -10.80 2.29 -23.70
N PRO A 596 -11.27 2.33 -24.96
CA PRO A 596 -10.87 3.37 -25.91
C PRO A 596 -11.22 4.80 -25.45
N LEU A 597 -12.24 4.98 -24.62
CA LEU A 597 -12.65 6.31 -24.12
C LEU A 597 -11.61 6.93 -23.19
N PHE A 598 -10.73 6.11 -22.60
CA PHE A 598 -9.66 6.56 -21.71
C PHE A 598 -8.34 6.80 -22.45
N ASP A 599 -8.23 6.46 -23.73
CA ASP A 599 -7.02 6.63 -24.53
C ASP A 599 -6.98 8.02 -25.17
N THR A 600 -5.95 8.80 -24.88
CA THR A 600 -5.78 10.16 -25.45
C THR A 600 -4.94 10.18 -26.72
N GLY A 601 -4.35 9.04 -27.10
CA GLY A 601 -3.33 8.96 -28.14
C GLY A 601 -1.91 9.29 -27.68
N SER A 602 -1.71 9.74 -26.44
CA SER A 602 -0.38 10.03 -25.86
C SER A 602 -0.33 9.88 -24.33
N GLY A 603 -1.28 9.13 -23.77
CA GLY A 603 -1.49 8.96 -22.34
C GLY A 603 -2.91 8.47 -22.07
N THR A 604 -3.31 8.42 -20.80
CA THR A 604 -4.68 8.01 -20.42
C THR A 604 -5.43 9.07 -19.64
N MET A 605 -6.75 9.08 -19.77
CA MET A 605 -7.64 9.78 -18.85
C MET A 605 -7.80 8.97 -17.56
N TYR A 606 -7.92 9.66 -16.43
CA TYR A 606 -8.15 9.02 -15.12
C TYR A 606 -9.61 8.57 -14.96
N ASP A 607 -10.53 9.38 -15.47
CA ASP A 607 -11.97 9.22 -15.35
C ASP A 607 -12.70 9.85 -16.55
N LEU A 608 -14.01 9.62 -16.67
CA LEU A 608 -14.82 10.14 -17.77
C LEU A 608 -15.64 11.39 -17.40
N ARG A 609 -15.20 12.19 -16.42
CA ARG A 609 -15.95 13.40 -16.01
C ARG A 609 -16.18 14.40 -17.14
N HIS A 610 -15.30 14.42 -18.13
CA HIS A 610 -15.41 15.26 -19.33
C HIS A 610 -16.54 14.83 -20.26
N PHE A 611 -17.02 13.58 -20.13
CA PHE A 611 -18.17 13.06 -20.85
C PHE A 611 -19.47 13.23 -20.04
N THR A 612 -19.38 13.15 -18.71
CA THR A 612 -20.56 13.18 -17.83
C THR A 612 -20.95 14.58 -17.36
N VAL A 613 -20.04 15.54 -17.41
CA VAL A 613 -20.29 16.92 -16.99
C VAL A 613 -19.96 17.89 -18.13
N PRO A 614 -20.95 18.61 -18.67
CA PRO A 614 -20.74 19.58 -19.74
C PRO A 614 -19.72 20.66 -19.34
N GLY A 615 -18.76 20.93 -20.22
CA GLY A 615 -17.77 22.00 -20.07
C GLY A 615 -16.57 21.67 -19.18
N VAL A 616 -16.46 20.44 -18.68
CA VAL A 616 -15.30 20.01 -17.86
C VAL A 616 -14.18 19.49 -18.74
N THR A 617 -12.95 19.93 -18.48
CA THR A 617 -11.76 19.45 -19.19
C THR A 617 -11.44 17.99 -18.82
N PRO A 618 -10.87 17.19 -19.74
CA PRO A 618 -10.38 15.85 -19.44
C PRO A 618 -9.47 15.82 -18.21
N ASN A 619 -9.75 14.92 -17.28
CA ASN A 619 -8.89 14.68 -16.13
C ASN A 619 -7.79 13.68 -16.54
N LEU A 620 -6.64 14.18 -16.96
CA LEU A 620 -5.52 13.34 -17.38
C LEU A 620 -4.96 12.54 -16.21
N ALA A 621 -4.68 11.26 -16.44
CA ALA A 621 -3.98 10.44 -15.47
C ALA A 621 -2.51 10.85 -15.43
N ARG A 622 -2.04 11.32 -14.27
CA ARG A 622 -0.61 11.47 -13.99
C ARG A 622 0.14 10.16 -14.21
N ILE A 623 1.45 10.23 -14.46
CA ILE A 623 2.25 9.10 -14.94
C ILE A 623 2.13 7.83 -14.08
N ASP A 624 2.09 7.94 -12.76
CA ASP A 624 1.93 6.80 -11.86
C ASP A 624 0.53 6.15 -11.97
N TYR A 625 -0.53 6.91 -12.26
CA TYR A 625 -1.83 6.31 -12.59
C TYR A 625 -1.85 5.72 -14.00
N HIS A 626 -1.18 6.36 -14.97
CA HIS A 626 -1.03 5.77 -16.30
C HIS A 626 -0.31 4.40 -16.22
N VAL A 627 0.79 4.32 -15.46
CA VAL A 627 1.49 3.07 -15.16
C VAL A 627 0.60 2.09 -14.38
N THR A 628 -0.22 2.57 -13.44
CA THR A 628 -1.20 1.71 -12.76
C THR A 628 -2.17 1.08 -13.76
N HIS A 629 -2.70 1.86 -14.71
CA HIS A 629 -3.57 1.35 -15.75
C HIS A 629 -2.88 0.31 -16.63
N ILE A 630 -1.63 0.58 -17.06
CA ILE A 630 -0.81 -0.36 -17.82
C ILE A 630 -0.65 -1.68 -17.05
N ASN A 631 -0.22 -1.63 -15.79
CA ASN A 631 0.02 -2.84 -15.01
C ASN A 631 -1.27 -3.65 -14.76
N GLN A 632 -2.41 -2.98 -14.59
CA GLN A 632 -3.71 -3.65 -14.51
C GLN A 632 -4.05 -4.36 -15.82
N LEU A 633 -3.91 -3.69 -16.97
CA LEU A 633 -4.15 -4.30 -18.28
C LEU A 633 -3.18 -5.46 -18.58
N LEU A 634 -1.90 -5.32 -18.23
CA LEU A 634 -0.93 -6.40 -18.32
C LEU A 634 -1.37 -7.60 -17.46
N THR A 635 -1.90 -7.35 -16.26
CA THR A 635 -2.45 -8.41 -15.40
C THR A 635 -3.63 -9.11 -16.08
N PHE A 636 -4.63 -8.35 -16.57
CA PHE A 636 -5.77 -8.93 -17.31
C PHE A 636 -5.33 -9.73 -18.53
N ALA A 637 -4.37 -9.23 -19.30
CA ALA A 637 -3.83 -9.91 -20.48
C ALA A 637 -3.21 -11.29 -20.19
N THR A 638 -2.94 -11.61 -18.92
CA THR A 638 -2.42 -12.94 -18.55
C THR A 638 -3.49 -14.02 -18.42
N PHE A 639 -4.77 -13.65 -18.25
CA PHE A 639 -5.86 -14.61 -18.04
C PHE A 639 -7.12 -14.35 -18.88
N GLU A 640 -7.27 -13.16 -19.47
CA GLU A 640 -8.26 -12.86 -20.49
C GLU A 640 -7.71 -13.16 -21.88
N GLN A 641 -8.46 -13.88 -22.70
CA GLN A 641 -8.05 -14.24 -24.07
C GLN A 641 -8.22 -13.10 -25.08
N ASP A 642 -8.98 -12.07 -24.73
CA ASP A 642 -9.26 -10.95 -25.63
C ASP A 642 -7.99 -10.11 -25.85
N PRO A 643 -7.53 -9.93 -27.11
CA PRO A 643 -6.29 -9.20 -27.40
C PRO A 643 -6.37 -7.71 -27.03
N ILE A 644 -7.56 -7.15 -26.75
CA ILE A 644 -7.71 -5.73 -26.40
C ILE A 644 -6.86 -5.33 -25.20
N PHE A 645 -6.70 -6.20 -24.20
CA PHE A 645 -5.92 -5.90 -23.00
C PHE A 645 -4.43 -5.78 -23.34
N LYS A 646 -3.88 -6.78 -24.03
CA LYS A 646 -2.47 -6.78 -24.44
C LYS A 646 -2.15 -5.64 -25.40
N THR A 647 -2.98 -5.46 -26.44
CA THR A 647 -2.75 -4.43 -27.46
C THR A 647 -2.89 -3.01 -26.91
N THR A 648 -3.81 -2.79 -25.97
CA THR A 648 -3.95 -1.49 -25.29
C THR A 648 -2.80 -1.25 -24.32
N ALA A 649 -2.39 -2.27 -23.54
CA ALA A 649 -1.24 -2.15 -22.65
C ALA A 649 0.04 -1.78 -23.42
N GLU A 650 0.38 -2.47 -24.50
CA GLU A 650 1.61 -2.18 -25.27
C GLU A 650 1.57 -0.78 -25.91
N ARG A 651 0.40 -0.34 -26.40
CA ARG A 651 0.23 1.03 -26.92
C ARG A 651 0.46 2.06 -25.82
N TRP A 652 -0.09 1.85 -24.63
CA TRP A 652 0.08 2.74 -23.48
C TRP A 652 1.51 2.72 -22.94
N ILE A 653 2.21 1.58 -23.00
CA ILE A 653 3.65 1.52 -22.71
C ILE A 653 4.42 2.44 -23.66
N GLY A 654 4.08 2.46 -24.95
CA GLY A 654 4.69 3.38 -25.91
C GLY A 654 4.55 4.85 -25.50
N TYR A 655 3.42 5.25 -24.90
CA TYR A 655 3.20 6.63 -24.44
C TYR A 655 4.20 7.04 -23.35
N THR A 656 4.66 6.10 -22.51
CA THR A 656 5.70 6.37 -21.50
C THR A 656 7.06 6.71 -22.12
N GLN A 657 7.24 6.43 -23.41
CA GLN A 657 8.45 6.65 -24.21
C GLN A 657 8.26 7.77 -25.25
N GLY A 658 7.14 8.50 -25.21
CA GLY A 658 6.85 9.60 -26.13
C GLY A 658 6.30 9.17 -27.48
N ILE A 659 5.98 7.89 -27.67
CA ILE A 659 5.24 7.42 -28.84
C ILE A 659 3.82 7.98 -28.76
N ARG A 660 3.25 8.35 -29.91
CA ARG A 660 1.88 8.85 -30.01
C ARG A 660 1.11 8.01 -31.03
N ALA A 661 -0.21 7.91 -30.85
CA ALA A 661 -1.08 7.36 -31.87
C ALA A 661 -0.92 8.16 -33.18
N PRO A 662 -0.94 7.51 -34.35
CA PRO A 662 -0.89 8.20 -35.63
C PRO A 662 -2.01 9.24 -35.75
N HIS A 663 -1.68 10.43 -36.28
CA HIS A 663 -2.68 11.36 -36.76
C HIS A 663 -3.02 11.06 -38.23
N ASN A 664 -4.13 11.61 -38.71
CA ASN A 664 -4.61 11.44 -40.08
C ASN A 664 -3.77 12.17 -41.13
#